data_AF-A0A7C8I2W2-F1
#
_entry.id   AF-A0A7C8I2W2-F1
#
_cell.length_a   1.000
_cell.length_b   1.000
_cell.length_c   1.000
_cell.angle_alpha   90.00
_cell.angle_beta   90.00
_cell.angle_gamma   90.00
#
_symmetry.space_group_name_H-M   'P 1'
#
loop_
_entity.id
_entity.type
_entity.pdbx_description
1 polymer ?
#
loop_
_entity_poly.entity_id
_entity_poly.type
_entity_poly.pdbx_seq_one_letter_code
_entity_poly.pdbx_strand_id
1 'polypeptide(L)'
;MRYVQVVSSALSLATYALAQEGEVASKVVCDAATKICYSSYSDAGSGMTFGIALPKNVTAPYDAIIKITAPVENTWVGFAWGGQMVWNPLTVAWANGKSATVSARFAFSMGLPQGYDGAEHILLKGTTTNTTHWTVNALCKGCTGWLTNEELAYSLNGTGTTQFAWAYGNSAVEDPASNTSAFNVHAAFGHWIHDLNAARIDNFESLVKSNLLTAPIAAPAPSTIVTSVVPSATNKPANAVIPASCAGVGNPAFQSNLASGWKATKIAGGLTSPRSIQFDTAGNMLVVQAGKGISYHAMGADGCTTSTKMLVTLNSLNHGIAMSPDGKTLYASSMTQAFSWPYDAAAGTVGTRTTIITGMFNGGSHLTRTLAVAPNLPNLLVVSHGSNANIDTASADKKTARAIIKVFDLSKLPSGGYNYVSGGWNAGYGQRNDVGITFDNNNMLWGVENSADDIKRNGKDVHTNNPSEKIHYMGDVSKPNDAWYGYPTCLTVWQPSDFTDKQFQVGDWFVQSPSGSTTDENCKAQAVAPKLTLMPHSAPIDLKFDPDNTNLYITYHGSWNRSPTTGFKVVQVAIQKGADGNYTPVAPLTSTTGAVDIFWNPAVEKCQGNGPSFSSGCFRPAGLAFDKQARLYMTSDISSNGELWVLGKA
;
A
#
# COMPACT_ATOMS: atom_id res chain seq x y z
N MET A 1 -29.33 -27.20 15.54
CA MET A 1 -30.08 -27.12 14.27
C MET A 1 -29.86 -25.76 13.63
N ARG A 2 -29.00 -25.69 12.62
CA ARG A 2 -29.00 -24.73 11.49
C ARG A 2 -27.84 -25.16 10.59
N TYR A 3 -28.21 -25.71 9.44
CA TYR A 3 -27.36 -26.33 8.44
C TYR A 3 -26.73 -25.25 7.53
N VAL A 4 -25.44 -25.47 7.20
CA VAL A 4 -24.80 -25.29 5.88
C VAL A 4 -24.68 -23.88 5.30
N GLN A 5 -23.49 -23.30 5.44
CA GLN A 5 -22.84 -22.52 4.37
C GLN A 5 -21.60 -23.29 3.95
N VAL A 6 -21.66 -23.94 2.79
CA VAL A 6 -20.53 -24.62 2.16
C VAL A 6 -20.52 -24.25 0.68
N VAL A 7 -19.34 -23.85 0.21
CA VAL A 7 -18.90 -23.61 -1.17
C VAL A 7 -19.38 -22.33 -1.85
N SER A 8 -18.47 -21.36 -1.99
CA SER A 8 -18.41 -20.44 -3.13
C SER A 8 -16.96 -20.01 -3.30
N SER A 9 -16.14 -20.95 -3.77
CA SER A 9 -14.78 -20.70 -4.26
C SER A 9 -14.77 -21.03 -5.75
N ALA A 10 -14.16 -20.16 -6.56
CA ALA A 10 -13.95 -20.26 -8.01
C ALA A 10 -15.10 -19.77 -8.91
N LEU A 11 -15.23 -18.45 -9.05
CA LEU A 11 -15.66 -17.76 -10.27
C LEU A 11 -15.40 -16.25 -10.11
N SER A 12 -14.18 -15.81 -10.41
CA SER A 12 -13.85 -14.37 -10.49
C SER A 12 -12.88 -14.02 -11.63
N LEU A 13 -12.90 -14.81 -12.71
CA LEU A 13 -12.22 -14.51 -13.95
C LEU A 13 -13.21 -14.73 -15.10
N ALA A 14 -13.46 -13.67 -15.87
CA ALA A 14 -14.41 -13.50 -16.96
C ALA A 14 -15.85 -13.10 -16.60
N THR A 15 -16.04 -11.82 -16.22
CA THR A 15 -17.26 -11.06 -16.55
C THR A 15 -16.88 -9.69 -17.11
N TYR A 16 -16.25 -9.69 -18.28
CA TYR A 16 -16.39 -8.56 -19.20
C TYR A 16 -17.53 -8.91 -20.17
N ALA A 17 -18.54 -8.03 -20.22
CA ALA A 17 -19.69 -8.06 -21.12
C ALA A 17 -20.72 -9.20 -20.92
N LEU A 18 -21.52 -9.09 -19.84
CA LEU A 18 -22.96 -9.35 -19.93
C LEU A 18 -23.65 -8.18 -19.22
N ALA A 19 -24.41 -7.38 -19.96
CA ALA A 19 -25.39 -6.49 -19.38
C ALA A 19 -26.34 -7.34 -18.54
N GLN A 20 -26.28 -7.24 -17.22
CA GLN A 20 -27.26 -7.87 -16.35
C GLN A 20 -28.58 -7.13 -16.54
N GLU A 21 -29.58 -7.87 -17.03
CA GLU A 21 -30.97 -7.44 -17.18
C GLU A 21 -31.55 -7.09 -15.81
N GLY A 22 -31.47 -5.81 -15.45
CA GLY A 22 -32.21 -5.21 -14.35
C GLY A 22 -33.01 -4.01 -14.89
N GLU A 23 -34.18 -3.76 -14.31
CA GLU A 23 -34.98 -2.59 -14.69
C GLU A 23 -34.21 -1.30 -14.36
N VAL A 24 -34.24 -0.34 -15.29
CA VAL A 24 -33.65 1.00 -15.07
C VAL A 24 -34.30 1.62 -13.84
N ALA A 25 -33.50 1.92 -12.83
CA ALA A 25 -33.98 2.49 -11.57
C ALA A 25 -33.91 4.02 -11.53
N SER A 26 -33.16 4.65 -12.44
CA SER A 26 -32.99 6.10 -12.52
C SER A 26 -34.11 6.78 -13.29
N LYS A 27 -34.49 8.00 -12.88
CA LYS A 27 -35.52 8.83 -13.52
C LYS A 27 -35.03 10.27 -13.71
N VAL A 28 -35.49 10.95 -14.76
CA VAL A 28 -35.12 12.35 -15.01
C VAL A 28 -35.73 13.27 -13.94
N VAL A 29 -34.89 14.07 -13.30
CA VAL A 29 -35.28 15.09 -12.32
C VAL A 29 -34.56 16.40 -12.65
N CYS A 30 -35.31 17.47 -12.86
CA CYS A 30 -34.75 18.79 -13.19
C CYS A 30 -34.76 19.71 -11.98
N ASP A 31 -33.59 20.28 -11.68
CA ASP A 31 -33.40 21.20 -10.57
C ASP A 31 -33.76 22.63 -11.01
N ALA A 32 -34.78 23.20 -10.38
CA ALA A 32 -35.32 24.49 -10.79
C ALA A 32 -34.35 25.66 -10.58
N ALA A 33 -33.41 25.56 -9.63
CA ALA A 33 -32.47 26.62 -9.30
C ALA A 33 -31.27 26.63 -10.24
N THR A 34 -30.71 25.45 -10.52
CA THR A 34 -29.53 25.30 -11.38
C THR A 34 -29.87 25.13 -12.86
N LYS A 35 -31.13 24.79 -13.18
CA LYS A 35 -31.62 24.40 -14.51
C LYS A 35 -30.98 23.12 -15.07
N ILE A 36 -30.26 22.38 -14.25
CA ILE A 36 -29.65 21.10 -14.63
C ILE A 36 -30.68 19.98 -14.45
N CYS A 37 -30.87 19.17 -15.49
CA CYS A 37 -31.62 17.92 -15.39
C CYS A 37 -30.66 16.75 -15.16
N TYR A 38 -31.02 15.88 -14.24
CA TYR A 38 -30.22 14.71 -13.84
C TYR A 38 -31.02 13.44 -14.10
N SER A 39 -30.37 12.39 -14.61
CA SER A 39 -30.87 11.03 -14.41
C SER A 39 -30.59 10.66 -12.94
N SER A 40 -31.63 10.39 -12.17
CA SER A 40 -31.56 10.32 -10.70
C SER A 40 -32.08 9.00 -10.15
N TYR A 41 -31.31 8.37 -9.29
CA TYR A 41 -31.69 7.18 -8.53
C TYR A 41 -31.83 7.55 -7.05
N SER A 42 -32.84 6.97 -6.36
CA SER A 42 -33.03 7.14 -4.92
C SER A 42 -33.17 5.78 -4.25
N ASP A 43 -32.43 5.59 -3.16
CA ASP A 43 -32.50 4.39 -2.34
C ASP A 43 -33.37 4.66 -1.11
N ALA A 44 -34.51 3.98 -1.02
CA ALA A 44 -35.48 4.21 0.05
C ALA A 44 -34.96 3.77 1.43
N GLY A 45 -34.06 2.78 1.48
CA GLY A 45 -33.52 2.26 2.75
C GLY A 45 -32.53 3.21 3.42
N SER A 46 -31.69 3.87 2.64
CA SER A 46 -30.68 4.83 3.13
C SER A 46 -31.13 6.30 3.06
N GLY A 47 -32.24 6.59 2.37
CA GLY A 47 -32.70 7.95 2.12
C GLY A 47 -31.82 8.75 1.16
N MET A 48 -30.88 8.11 0.48
CA MET A 48 -29.92 8.78 -0.40
C MET A 48 -30.43 8.91 -1.83
N THR A 49 -30.02 9.98 -2.50
CA THR A 49 -30.29 10.23 -3.92
C THR A 49 -29.01 10.57 -4.68
N PHE A 50 -28.84 9.97 -5.86
CA PHE A 50 -27.72 10.16 -6.76
C PHE A 50 -28.22 10.62 -8.12
N GLY A 51 -27.83 11.82 -8.55
CA GLY A 51 -28.15 12.40 -9.85
C GLY A 51 -26.90 12.52 -10.72
N ILE A 52 -26.99 12.09 -11.98
CA ILE A 52 -25.92 12.20 -12.98
C ILE A 52 -26.42 13.04 -14.16
N ALA A 53 -25.60 13.99 -14.61
CA ALA A 53 -25.81 14.71 -15.86
C ALA A 53 -24.54 14.68 -16.72
N LEU A 54 -24.71 14.46 -18.03
CA LEU A 54 -23.65 14.27 -19.00
C LEU A 54 -23.80 15.27 -20.17
N PRO A 55 -22.72 15.59 -20.90
CA PRO A 55 -22.81 16.30 -22.17
C PRO A 55 -23.73 15.58 -23.16
N LYS A 56 -24.49 16.34 -23.97
CA LYS A 56 -25.36 15.77 -25.01
C LYS A 56 -24.62 14.82 -25.95
N ASN A 57 -23.44 15.27 -26.38
CA ASN A 57 -22.51 14.53 -27.23
C ASN A 57 -21.34 14.10 -26.38
N VAL A 58 -21.31 12.81 -25.99
CA VAL A 58 -20.25 12.24 -25.18
C VAL A 58 -19.10 11.78 -26.07
N THR A 59 -17.90 12.33 -25.86
CA THR A 59 -16.65 11.82 -26.44
C THR A 59 -15.77 11.39 -25.29
N ALA A 60 -15.44 10.10 -25.23
CA ALA A 60 -14.70 9.50 -24.14
C ALA A 60 -13.23 9.99 -24.09
N PRO A 61 -12.68 10.29 -22.89
CA PRO A 61 -13.38 10.54 -21.63
C PRO A 61 -14.07 11.91 -21.62
N TYR A 62 -15.17 12.05 -20.88
CA TYR A 62 -15.98 13.27 -20.83
C TYR A 62 -16.24 13.72 -19.38
N ASP A 63 -16.45 15.02 -19.18
CA ASP A 63 -16.86 15.56 -17.88
C ASP A 63 -18.29 15.14 -17.53
N ALA A 64 -18.59 15.00 -16.24
CA ALA A 64 -19.92 14.63 -15.75
C ALA A 64 -20.27 15.45 -14.51
N ILE A 65 -21.55 15.74 -14.29
CA ILE A 65 -22.01 16.33 -13.03
C ILE A 65 -22.58 15.22 -12.17
N ILE A 66 -22.17 15.18 -10.90
CA ILE A 66 -22.71 14.30 -9.88
C ILE A 66 -23.38 15.12 -8.77
N LYS A 67 -24.62 14.76 -8.45
CA LYS A 67 -25.38 15.30 -7.33
C LYS A 67 -25.66 14.18 -6.33
N ILE A 68 -25.16 14.33 -5.10
CA ILE A 68 -25.41 13.39 -4.00
C ILE A 68 -26.24 14.13 -2.96
N THR A 69 -27.38 13.57 -2.54
CA THR A 69 -28.15 14.05 -1.38
C THR A 69 -28.28 12.92 -0.39
N ALA A 70 -28.00 13.19 0.89
CA ALA A 70 -28.03 12.17 1.92
C ALA A 70 -28.54 12.73 3.27
N PRO A 71 -29.20 11.90 4.09
CA PRO A 71 -29.51 12.24 5.47
C PRO A 71 -28.27 12.58 6.28
N VAL A 72 -28.39 13.45 7.30
CA VAL A 72 -27.26 13.85 8.17
C VAL A 72 -26.67 12.70 9.00
N GLU A 73 -27.42 11.62 9.21
CA GLU A 73 -26.94 10.37 9.83
C GLU A 73 -25.96 9.59 8.95
N ASN A 74 -25.97 9.83 7.64
CA ASN A 74 -24.98 9.32 6.69
C ASN A 74 -23.82 10.32 6.63
N THR A 75 -22.90 10.15 7.56
CA THR A 75 -21.76 11.05 7.79
C THR A 75 -20.78 11.16 6.62
N TRP A 76 -20.76 10.16 5.73
CA TRP A 76 -20.10 10.23 4.44
C TRP A 76 -20.79 9.30 3.44
N VAL A 77 -20.71 9.62 2.15
CA VAL A 77 -21.26 8.82 1.03
C VAL A 77 -20.22 8.64 -0.06
N GLY A 78 -20.12 7.42 -0.58
CA GLY A 78 -19.31 7.04 -1.73
C GLY A 78 -20.17 6.68 -2.94
N PHE A 79 -19.69 7.02 -4.13
CA PHE A 79 -20.23 6.66 -5.44
C PHE A 79 -19.11 6.07 -6.30
N ALA A 80 -19.35 4.93 -6.95
CA ALA A 80 -18.36 4.27 -7.81
C ALA A 80 -18.72 4.38 -9.30
N TRP A 81 -17.86 5.04 -10.08
CA TRP A 81 -18.12 5.37 -11.49
C TRP A 81 -18.11 4.17 -12.44
N GLY A 82 -17.48 3.06 -12.07
CA GLY A 82 -17.60 1.80 -12.81
C GLY A 82 -18.27 0.68 -12.02
N GLY A 83 -19.12 1.04 -11.05
CA GLY A 83 -20.05 0.09 -10.42
C GLY A 83 -19.44 -0.83 -9.37
N GLN A 84 -18.19 -0.62 -8.97
CA GLN A 84 -17.52 -1.37 -7.91
C GLN A 84 -16.42 -0.52 -7.27
N MET A 85 -16.02 -0.85 -6.04
CA MET A 85 -15.07 -0.05 -5.27
C MET A 85 -13.63 -0.09 -5.83
N VAL A 86 -13.14 -1.29 -6.13
CA VAL A 86 -11.73 -1.52 -6.45
C VAL A 86 -11.48 -1.27 -7.93
N TRP A 87 -10.36 -0.63 -8.29
CA TRP A 87 -9.97 -0.29 -9.66
C TRP A 87 -10.93 0.64 -10.41
N ASN A 88 -11.62 1.49 -9.66
CA ASN A 88 -12.60 2.44 -10.20
C ASN A 88 -12.47 3.80 -9.51
N PRO A 89 -12.67 4.90 -10.26
CA PRO A 89 -12.80 6.23 -9.66
C PRO A 89 -14.01 6.25 -8.72
N LEU A 90 -13.80 6.82 -7.54
CA LEU A 90 -14.83 7.01 -6.54
C LEU A 90 -15.01 8.50 -6.29
N THR A 91 -16.26 8.92 -6.14
CA THR A 91 -16.61 10.20 -5.55
C THR A 91 -17.05 9.96 -4.13
N VAL A 92 -16.30 10.47 -3.16
CA VAL A 92 -16.65 10.40 -1.74
C VAL A 92 -16.95 11.81 -1.26
N ALA A 93 -18.03 11.98 -0.51
CA ALA A 93 -18.42 13.30 -0.02
C ALA A 93 -19.06 13.25 1.37
N TRP A 94 -19.00 14.38 2.07
CA TRP A 94 -19.56 14.55 3.42
C TRP A 94 -19.82 16.02 3.73
N ALA A 95 -20.65 16.30 4.74
CA ALA A 95 -20.86 17.66 5.24
C ALA A 95 -19.64 18.16 6.04
N ASN A 96 -19.31 19.45 5.93
CA ASN A 96 -18.16 20.07 6.64
C ASN A 96 -18.55 21.22 7.57
N GLY A 97 -19.83 21.30 7.94
CA GLY A 97 -20.38 22.33 8.82
C GLY A 97 -20.68 23.68 8.14
N LYS A 98 -20.09 23.97 6.98
CA LYS A 98 -20.36 25.19 6.18
C LYS A 98 -21.05 24.90 4.86
N SER A 99 -20.69 23.77 4.26
CA SER A 99 -21.14 23.26 2.97
C SER A 99 -20.87 21.75 2.98
N ALA A 100 -20.32 21.22 1.90
CA ALA A 100 -19.84 19.86 1.83
C ALA A 100 -18.43 19.79 1.24
N THR A 101 -17.70 18.76 1.64
CA THR A 101 -16.42 18.38 1.08
C THR A 101 -16.65 17.23 0.10
N VAL A 102 -16.04 17.32 -1.07
CA VAL A 102 -16.07 16.27 -2.10
C VAL A 102 -14.63 15.86 -2.40
N SER A 103 -14.45 14.57 -2.64
CA SER A 103 -13.14 13.95 -2.74
C SER A 103 -13.11 12.92 -3.86
N ALA A 104 -12.17 13.09 -4.79
CA ALA A 104 -11.81 12.09 -5.77
C ALA A 104 -10.95 11.01 -5.10
N ARG A 105 -11.39 9.76 -5.15
CA ARG A 105 -10.69 8.63 -4.55
C ARG A 105 -10.53 7.47 -5.53
N PHE A 106 -9.56 6.60 -5.25
CA PHE A 106 -9.34 5.35 -5.97
C PHE A 106 -8.86 4.27 -5.00
N ALA A 107 -9.41 3.06 -5.12
CA ALA A 107 -9.02 1.94 -4.27
C ALA A 107 -8.38 0.84 -5.11
N PHE A 108 -7.21 0.36 -4.68
CA PHE A 108 -6.52 -0.78 -5.31
C PHE A 108 -6.86 -2.12 -4.65
N SER A 109 -7.52 -2.09 -3.49
CA SER A 109 -8.05 -3.25 -2.78
C SER A 109 -9.28 -2.89 -1.96
N MET A 110 -9.81 -3.85 -1.20
CA MET A 110 -10.83 -3.65 -0.17
C MET A 110 -10.25 -2.97 1.08
N GLY A 111 -9.72 -1.76 0.94
CA GLY A 111 -9.21 -0.91 2.01
C GLY A 111 -9.57 0.55 1.78
N LEU A 112 -9.16 1.48 2.65
CA LEU A 112 -9.51 2.89 2.48
C LEU A 112 -9.05 3.41 1.10
N PRO A 113 -9.98 3.94 0.29
CA PRO A 113 -9.63 4.59 -0.97
C PRO A 113 -8.66 5.76 -0.76
N GLN A 114 -7.60 5.80 -1.56
CA GLN A 114 -6.59 6.88 -1.52
C GLN A 114 -7.06 8.06 -2.37
N GLY A 115 -6.49 9.25 -2.16
CA GLY A 115 -6.71 10.40 -3.05
C GLY A 115 -6.36 10.06 -4.50
N TYR A 116 -7.15 10.57 -5.46
CA TYR A 116 -6.99 10.27 -6.88
C TYR A 116 -6.78 11.54 -7.70
N ASP A 117 -5.52 11.81 -8.05
CA ASP A 117 -5.13 13.00 -8.84
C ASP A 117 -5.65 12.95 -10.30
N GLY A 118 -6.09 11.78 -10.78
CA GLY A 118 -6.67 11.62 -12.12
C GLY A 118 -8.11 12.13 -12.24
N ALA A 119 -8.73 12.58 -11.15
CA ALA A 119 -10.03 13.22 -11.17
C ALA A 119 -10.08 14.44 -10.24
N GLU A 120 -10.92 15.41 -10.60
CA GLU A 120 -11.15 16.62 -9.82
C GLU A 120 -12.65 16.90 -9.72
N HIS A 121 -13.09 17.35 -8.55
CA HIS A 121 -14.45 17.79 -8.31
C HIS A 121 -14.50 19.30 -8.07
N ILE A 122 -15.35 19.99 -8.83
CA ILE A 122 -15.57 21.44 -8.71
C ILE A 122 -17.02 21.66 -8.29
N LEU A 123 -17.22 22.29 -7.13
CA LEU A 123 -18.55 22.50 -6.56
C LEU A 123 -19.41 23.43 -7.43
N LEU A 124 -20.68 23.07 -7.54
CA LEU A 124 -21.73 23.80 -8.23
C LEU A 124 -22.80 24.28 -7.24
N LYS A 125 -23.57 25.30 -7.67
CA LYS A 125 -24.81 25.73 -7.00
C LYS A 125 -25.70 24.53 -6.72
N GLY A 126 -26.43 24.57 -5.61
CA GLY A 126 -27.21 23.44 -5.10
C GLY A 126 -26.45 22.57 -4.09
N THR A 127 -25.15 22.77 -3.90
CA THR A 127 -24.42 22.25 -2.73
C THR A 127 -24.90 22.95 -1.47
N THR A 128 -25.40 22.21 -0.49
CA THR A 128 -26.01 22.77 0.73
C THR A 128 -26.02 21.78 1.89
N THR A 129 -26.29 22.25 3.10
CA THR A 129 -26.54 21.42 4.28
C THR A 129 -27.67 22.04 5.11
N ASN A 130 -28.58 21.22 5.59
CA ASN A 130 -29.64 21.60 6.53
C ASN A 130 -29.71 20.59 7.68
N THR A 131 -30.71 20.70 8.54
CA THR A 131 -30.83 19.89 9.76
C THR A 131 -31.16 18.41 9.51
N THR A 132 -31.63 18.05 8.31
CA THR A 132 -32.02 16.67 7.99
C THR A 132 -31.17 16.07 6.88
N HIS A 133 -30.66 16.87 5.94
CA HIS A 133 -29.90 16.40 4.79
C HIS A 133 -28.73 17.33 4.44
N TRP A 134 -27.74 16.76 3.77
CA TRP A 134 -26.73 17.49 3.03
C TRP A 134 -26.75 17.09 1.56
N THR A 135 -26.36 18.03 0.70
CA THR A 135 -26.28 17.85 -0.75
C THR A 135 -24.94 18.34 -1.26
N VAL A 136 -24.29 17.53 -2.08
CA VAL A 136 -23.15 17.91 -2.92
C VAL A 136 -23.63 17.94 -4.36
N ASN A 137 -23.35 19.02 -5.07
CA ASN A 137 -23.49 19.10 -6.51
C ASN A 137 -22.15 19.51 -7.10
N ALA A 138 -21.52 18.65 -7.90
CA ALA A 138 -20.16 18.89 -8.37
C ALA A 138 -19.99 18.46 -9.84
N LEU A 139 -19.28 19.28 -10.61
CA LEU A 139 -18.65 18.84 -11.84
C LEU A 139 -17.51 17.89 -11.45
N CYS A 140 -17.50 16.68 -12.01
CA CYS A 140 -16.32 15.84 -12.01
C CYS A 140 -15.64 15.84 -13.38
N LYS A 141 -14.35 16.16 -13.36
CA LYS A 141 -13.42 15.97 -14.48
C LYS A 141 -12.60 14.71 -14.21
N GLY A 142 -12.42 13.86 -15.23
CA GLY A 142 -11.61 12.63 -15.11
C GLY A 142 -12.28 11.45 -14.39
N CYS A 143 -13.52 11.57 -13.91
CA CYS A 143 -14.24 10.43 -13.30
C CYS A 143 -14.67 9.35 -14.30
N THR A 144 -14.79 9.67 -15.58
CA THR A 144 -15.34 8.78 -16.62
C THR A 144 -14.26 8.08 -17.45
N GLY A 145 -12.98 8.26 -17.10
CA GLY A 145 -11.85 7.57 -17.71
C GLY A 145 -10.76 7.25 -16.69
N TRP A 146 -10.23 6.04 -16.72
CA TRP A 146 -9.21 5.57 -15.77
C TRP A 146 -8.42 4.39 -16.33
N LEU A 147 -7.42 3.91 -15.56
CA LEU A 147 -6.66 2.71 -15.88
C LEU A 147 -7.22 1.51 -15.12
N THR A 148 -7.41 0.38 -15.81
CA THR A 148 -7.79 -0.90 -15.19
C THR A 148 -6.63 -1.51 -14.40
N ASN A 149 -6.89 -2.62 -13.72
CA ASN A 149 -5.88 -3.45 -13.06
C ASN A 149 -4.82 -4.01 -14.01
N GLU A 150 -5.05 -4.01 -15.32
CA GLU A 150 -4.08 -4.35 -16.36
C GLU A 150 -3.37 -3.13 -16.98
N GLU A 151 -3.58 -1.93 -16.43
CA GLU A 151 -3.08 -0.65 -16.96
C GLU A 151 -3.65 -0.29 -18.34
N LEU A 152 -4.83 -0.81 -18.66
CA LEU A 152 -5.53 -0.47 -19.90
C LEU A 152 -6.41 0.76 -19.68
N ALA A 153 -6.40 1.67 -20.65
CA ALA A 153 -7.31 2.81 -20.64
C ALA A 153 -8.76 2.32 -20.75
N TYR A 154 -9.57 2.65 -19.76
CA TYR A 154 -11.00 2.43 -19.74
C TYR A 154 -11.71 3.78 -19.79
N SER A 155 -12.85 3.83 -20.48
CA SER A 155 -13.79 4.94 -20.35
C SER A 155 -15.21 4.42 -20.22
N LEU A 156 -15.94 5.00 -19.28
CA LEU A 156 -17.35 4.74 -19.07
C LEU A 156 -18.12 5.10 -20.35
N ASN A 157 -18.81 4.14 -20.95
CA ASN A 157 -19.72 4.42 -22.07
C ASN A 157 -20.76 5.45 -21.61
N GLY A 158 -20.92 6.56 -22.33
CA GLY A 158 -21.87 7.63 -21.96
C GLY A 158 -23.27 7.47 -22.55
N THR A 159 -23.59 6.31 -23.11
CA THR A 159 -24.89 5.97 -23.72
C THR A 159 -25.39 4.62 -23.24
N GLY A 160 -26.69 4.35 -23.42
CA GLY A 160 -27.31 3.10 -22.96
C GLY A 160 -27.49 3.08 -21.44
N THR A 161 -27.27 1.92 -20.84
CA THR A 161 -27.37 1.71 -19.39
C THR A 161 -26.04 1.24 -18.81
N THR A 162 -25.83 1.53 -17.53
CA THR A 162 -24.66 1.04 -16.78
C THR A 162 -25.06 0.71 -15.35
N GLN A 163 -24.30 -0.16 -14.68
CA GLN A 163 -24.45 -0.39 -13.25
C GLN A 163 -23.52 0.54 -12.49
N PHE A 164 -24.08 1.35 -11.59
CA PHE A 164 -23.32 2.12 -10.61
C PHE A 164 -23.44 1.48 -9.23
N ALA A 165 -22.55 1.88 -8.31
CA ALA A 165 -22.60 1.46 -6.91
C ALA A 165 -22.49 2.66 -5.98
N TRP A 166 -23.07 2.52 -4.80
CA TRP A 166 -23.00 3.49 -3.72
C TRP A 166 -22.62 2.82 -2.40
N ALA A 167 -22.07 3.59 -1.47
CA ALA A 167 -21.84 3.19 -0.08
C ALA A 167 -22.03 4.38 0.86
N TYR A 168 -22.34 4.16 2.14
CA TYR A 168 -22.34 5.22 3.15
C TYR A 168 -21.82 4.71 4.49
N GLY A 169 -21.38 5.63 5.36
CA GLY A 169 -21.02 5.30 6.74
C GLY A 169 -21.66 6.25 7.76
N ASN A 170 -21.76 5.76 9.00
CA ASN A 170 -22.36 6.46 10.14
C ASN A 170 -21.31 6.99 11.14
N SER A 171 -20.03 6.75 10.89
CA SER A 171 -18.94 7.32 11.67
C SER A 171 -18.39 8.55 10.97
N ALA A 172 -18.24 9.64 11.71
CA ALA A 172 -17.61 10.86 11.23
C ALA A 172 -16.25 10.58 10.57
N VAL A 173 -15.96 11.33 9.51
CA VAL A 173 -14.62 11.38 8.94
C VAL A 173 -13.66 12.05 9.93
N GLU A 174 -12.37 11.75 9.83
CA GLU A 174 -11.34 12.25 10.76
C GLU A 174 -11.25 13.80 10.77
N ASP A 175 -11.21 14.43 9.60
CA ASP A 175 -11.23 15.88 9.42
C ASP A 175 -12.26 16.28 8.35
N PRO A 176 -13.45 16.76 8.73
CA PRO A 176 -14.49 17.15 7.78
C PRO A 176 -14.08 18.24 6.78
N ALA A 177 -13.10 19.08 7.10
CA ALA A 177 -12.63 20.15 6.21
C ALA A 177 -11.65 19.65 5.14
N SER A 178 -11.02 18.49 5.35
CA SER A 178 -9.95 17.99 4.48
C SER A 178 -10.48 16.93 3.50
N ASN A 179 -10.38 17.20 2.19
CA ASN A 179 -10.77 16.22 1.17
C ASN A 179 -9.88 14.96 1.13
N THR A 180 -8.77 14.91 1.88
CA THR A 180 -7.93 13.71 2.04
C THR A 180 -8.22 12.93 3.32
N SER A 181 -9.14 13.41 4.16
CA SER A 181 -9.53 12.79 5.44
C SER A 181 -9.76 11.28 5.34
N ALA A 182 -9.35 10.55 6.37
CA ALA A 182 -9.72 9.15 6.54
C ALA A 182 -11.18 9.03 6.97
N PHE A 183 -11.76 7.85 6.72
CA PHE A 183 -13.12 7.49 7.10
C PHE A 183 -13.22 5.98 7.35
N ASN A 184 -14.18 5.55 8.17
CA ASN A 184 -14.36 4.14 8.49
C ASN A 184 -15.03 3.37 7.34
N VAL A 185 -15.04 2.05 7.43
CA VAL A 185 -15.77 1.16 6.50
C VAL A 185 -17.27 1.54 6.44
N HIS A 186 -17.88 1.36 5.27
CA HIS A 186 -19.30 1.64 5.07
C HIS A 186 -20.19 0.74 5.95
N ALA A 187 -21.31 1.30 6.40
CA ALA A 187 -22.37 0.55 7.09
C ALA A 187 -23.22 -0.27 6.09
N ALA A 188 -23.43 0.26 4.90
CA ALA A 188 -24.11 -0.43 3.80
C ALA A 188 -23.62 0.05 2.43
N PHE A 189 -23.88 -0.76 1.42
CA PHE A 189 -23.58 -0.48 0.02
C PHE A 189 -24.67 -1.09 -0.87
N GLY A 190 -24.78 -0.60 -2.11
CA GLY A 190 -25.78 -1.06 -3.06
C GLY A 190 -25.39 -0.78 -4.50
N HIS A 191 -26.17 -1.34 -5.43
CA HIS A 191 -25.98 -1.19 -6.87
C HIS A 191 -27.33 -0.86 -7.53
N TRP A 192 -27.29 -0.20 -8.68
CA TRP A 192 -28.49 0.02 -9.50
C TRP A 192 -28.13 0.14 -10.97
N ILE A 193 -29.11 -0.15 -11.84
CA ILE A 193 -29.01 0.09 -13.28
C ILE A 193 -29.43 1.53 -13.56
N HIS A 194 -28.52 2.31 -14.14
CA HIS A 194 -28.66 3.72 -14.47
C HIS A 194 -28.82 3.92 -15.97
N ASP A 195 -29.74 4.80 -16.37
CA ASP A 195 -29.91 5.23 -17.76
C ASP A 195 -29.05 6.47 -18.05
N LEU A 196 -28.02 6.25 -18.87
CA LEU A 196 -27.08 7.27 -19.31
C LEU A 196 -27.64 8.10 -20.47
N ASN A 197 -28.58 7.57 -21.26
CA ASN A 197 -29.26 8.36 -22.27
C ASN A 197 -30.10 9.47 -21.62
N ALA A 198 -30.81 9.15 -20.54
CA ALA A 198 -31.56 10.11 -19.74
C ALA A 198 -30.67 11.15 -19.04
N ALA A 199 -29.39 10.84 -18.81
CA ALA A 199 -28.43 11.74 -18.18
C ALA A 199 -27.88 12.81 -19.14
N ARG A 200 -28.00 12.63 -20.46
CA ARG A 200 -27.40 13.53 -21.46
C ARG A 200 -28.26 14.79 -21.66
N ILE A 201 -27.71 15.95 -21.28
CA ILE A 201 -28.42 17.22 -21.32
C ILE A 201 -27.88 18.18 -22.38
N ASP A 202 -28.78 19.01 -22.90
CA ASP A 202 -28.43 20.12 -23.78
C ASP A 202 -27.76 21.24 -22.96
N ASN A 203 -26.91 22.05 -23.62
CA ASN A 203 -26.24 23.20 -23.01
C ASN A 203 -25.35 22.89 -21.78
N PHE A 204 -24.86 21.65 -21.64
CA PHE A 204 -24.05 21.18 -20.50
C PHE A 204 -22.96 22.19 -20.08
N GLU A 205 -22.09 22.60 -21.01
CA GLU A 205 -20.98 23.53 -20.72
C GLU A 205 -21.46 24.90 -20.19
N SER A 206 -22.55 25.42 -20.75
CA SER A 206 -23.14 26.69 -20.32
C SER A 206 -23.77 26.57 -18.92
N LEU A 207 -24.43 25.44 -18.65
CA LEU A 207 -25.00 25.13 -17.35
C LEU A 207 -23.92 24.93 -16.29
N VAL A 208 -22.83 24.24 -16.60
CA VAL A 208 -21.65 24.15 -15.71
C VAL A 208 -21.15 25.55 -15.40
N LYS A 209 -20.81 26.34 -16.42
CA LYS A 209 -20.21 27.67 -16.25
C LYS A 209 -21.08 28.62 -15.41
N SER A 210 -22.39 28.60 -15.59
CA SER A 210 -23.33 29.45 -14.84
C SER A 210 -23.57 29.01 -13.39
N ASN A 211 -23.20 27.78 -13.04
CA ASN A 211 -23.42 27.18 -11.72
C ASN A 211 -22.14 26.98 -10.90
N LEU A 212 -20.95 27.28 -11.42
CA LEU A 212 -19.69 27.17 -10.65
C LEU A 212 -19.74 28.00 -9.35
N LEU A 213 -19.34 27.38 -8.24
CA LEU A 213 -19.05 28.04 -6.98
C LEU A 213 -17.53 28.15 -6.83
N THR A 214 -16.95 29.35 -6.90
CA THR A 214 -15.53 29.59 -6.54
C THR A 214 -15.48 30.09 -5.08
N ALA A 215 -14.64 29.65 -4.11
CA ALA A 215 -13.58 28.60 -3.97
C ALA A 215 -13.39 28.19 -2.46
N PRO A 216 -12.43 27.29 -2.11
CA PRO A 216 -11.26 27.75 -1.33
C PRO A 216 -9.89 27.53 -1.98
N ILE A 217 -8.90 28.18 -1.35
CA ILE A 217 -7.56 28.60 -1.78
C ILE A 217 -6.58 27.47 -2.10
N ALA A 218 -5.68 27.80 -3.04
CA ALA A 218 -4.48 27.12 -3.48
C ALA A 218 -3.72 26.31 -2.41
N ALA A 219 -3.26 25.13 -2.81
CA ALA A 219 -2.08 24.50 -2.22
C ALA A 219 -0.90 25.50 -2.28
N PRO A 220 -0.04 25.55 -1.25
CA PRO A 220 1.15 26.40 -1.31
C PRO A 220 2.00 25.94 -2.50
N ALA A 221 2.34 26.88 -3.38
CA ALA A 221 3.41 26.67 -4.34
C ALA A 221 4.72 26.49 -3.57
N PRO A 222 5.56 25.48 -3.87
CA PRO A 222 6.89 25.41 -3.31
C PRO A 222 7.68 26.64 -3.78
N SER A 223 8.22 27.40 -2.83
CA SER A 223 9.17 28.47 -3.09
C SER A 223 10.51 27.87 -3.47
N THR A 224 10.87 27.98 -4.74
CA THR A 224 12.22 27.66 -5.24
C THR A 224 13.16 28.79 -4.85
N ILE A 225 13.88 28.63 -3.73
CA ILE A 225 15.09 29.41 -3.47
C ILE A 225 16.26 28.62 -4.06
N VAL A 226 16.81 29.14 -5.16
CA VAL A 226 18.05 28.65 -5.77
C VAL A 226 19.20 29.37 -5.09
N THR A 227 19.95 28.67 -4.25
CA THR A 227 21.32 29.07 -3.89
C THR A 227 22.24 27.89 -4.20
N SER A 228 23.04 28.06 -5.25
CA SER A 228 24.10 27.14 -5.65
C SER A 228 25.30 27.31 -4.71
N VAL A 229 25.70 26.23 -4.05
CA VAL A 229 27.00 26.15 -3.38
C VAL A 229 27.72 24.91 -3.90
N VAL A 230 28.92 25.12 -4.43
CA VAL A 230 29.78 24.10 -5.02
C VAL A 230 30.51 23.34 -3.90
N PRO A 231 30.51 21.99 -3.88
CA PRO A 231 31.29 21.24 -2.89
C PRO A 231 32.73 21.01 -3.36
N SER A 232 33.69 21.23 -2.45
CA SER A 232 35.04 20.68 -2.53
C SER A 232 35.10 19.28 -1.91
N ALA A 233 36.00 18.46 -2.44
CA ALA A 233 36.06 17.03 -2.18
C ALA A 233 36.94 16.63 -0.99
N THR A 234 36.68 15.39 -0.56
CA THR A 234 37.52 14.43 0.19
C THR A 234 37.88 14.72 1.64
N ASN A 235 37.25 14.00 2.57
CA ASN A 235 37.90 12.89 3.29
C ASN A 235 36.85 11.97 3.95
N LYS A 236 37.20 10.70 4.10
CA LYS A 236 36.41 9.61 4.71
C LYS A 236 35.82 10.05 6.06
N PRO A 237 34.49 10.00 6.29
CA PRO A 237 33.95 10.57 7.51
C PRO A 237 33.96 9.57 8.67
N ALA A 238 34.28 10.10 9.86
CA ALA A 238 33.72 9.65 11.13
C ALA A 238 32.19 9.60 11.05
N ASN A 239 31.50 8.91 11.98
CA ASN A 239 30.03 8.77 12.00
C ASN A 239 29.31 10.02 11.46
N ALA A 240 28.54 9.86 10.39
CA ALA A 240 27.86 10.97 9.73
C ALA A 240 26.89 11.64 10.70
N VAL A 241 27.03 12.96 10.86
CA VAL A 241 26.24 13.74 11.82
C VAL A 241 24.79 13.77 11.35
N ILE A 242 23.88 13.32 12.22
CA ILE A 242 22.43 13.49 12.01
C ILE A 242 22.07 14.94 12.32
N PRO A 243 21.43 15.67 11.38
CA PRO A 243 21.11 17.08 11.57
C PRO A 243 20.09 17.24 12.70
N ALA A 244 20.11 18.34 13.46
CA ALA A 244 19.11 18.57 14.50
C ALA A 244 17.72 18.91 13.92
N SER A 245 17.68 19.49 12.73
CA SER A 245 16.47 19.87 11.99
C SER A 245 16.79 20.08 10.51
N CYS A 246 15.80 19.96 9.64
CA CYS A 246 15.92 20.35 8.23
C CYS A 246 15.12 21.63 7.95
N ALA A 247 15.68 22.54 7.15
CA ALA A 247 15.05 23.81 6.83
C ALA A 247 13.70 23.61 6.10
N GLY A 248 12.67 24.36 6.51
CA GLY A 248 11.33 24.28 5.90
C GLY A 248 10.54 23.01 6.25
N VAL A 249 11.09 22.12 7.08
CA VAL A 249 10.41 20.90 7.52
C VAL A 249 9.71 21.18 8.85
N GLY A 250 8.39 21.04 8.86
CA GLY A 250 7.59 21.19 10.08
C GLY A 250 7.85 20.09 11.11
N ASN A 251 7.26 20.24 12.30
CA ASN A 251 7.42 19.27 13.38
C ASN A 251 6.94 17.86 12.97
N PRO A 252 7.50 16.81 13.60
CA PRO A 252 6.94 15.47 13.57
C PRO A 252 5.45 15.45 13.93
N ALA A 253 4.67 14.63 13.21
CA ALA A 253 3.26 14.43 13.51
C ALA A 253 3.05 13.73 14.86
N PHE A 254 4.02 12.92 15.29
CA PHE A 254 3.93 12.11 16.50
C PHE A 254 5.19 12.20 17.37
N GLN A 255 5.00 11.93 18.66
CA GLN A 255 6.11 11.75 19.59
C GLN A 255 6.85 10.43 19.32
N SER A 256 8.13 10.40 19.70
CA SER A 256 8.98 9.24 19.51
C SER A 256 10.01 9.12 20.62
N ASN A 257 10.45 7.88 20.84
CA ASN A 257 11.59 7.53 21.68
C ASN A 257 12.71 6.97 20.80
N LEU A 258 13.94 7.10 21.29
CA LEU A 258 15.15 6.63 20.62
C LEU A 258 15.99 5.79 21.57
N ALA A 259 16.69 4.81 21.01
CA ALA A 259 17.69 4.06 21.74
C ALA A 259 18.82 4.99 22.21
N SER A 260 19.46 4.64 23.32
CA SER A 260 20.57 5.44 23.86
C SER A 260 21.65 5.68 22.79
N GLY A 261 22.03 6.95 22.61
CA GLY A 261 23.02 7.34 21.62
C GLY A 261 22.51 7.39 20.18
N TRP A 262 21.19 7.36 19.94
CA TRP A 262 20.60 7.59 18.62
C TRP A 262 20.00 8.99 18.48
N LYS A 263 19.97 9.48 17.25
CA LYS A 263 19.27 10.69 16.81
C LYS A 263 18.33 10.34 15.65
N ALA A 264 17.21 11.04 15.57
CA ALA A 264 16.30 10.99 14.43
C ALA A 264 15.73 12.37 14.12
N THR A 265 15.64 12.69 12.83
CA THR A 265 15.19 13.99 12.35
C THR A 265 14.25 13.81 11.17
N LYS A 266 13.10 14.47 11.23
CA LYS A 266 12.16 14.51 10.10
C LYS A 266 12.77 15.37 8.98
N ILE A 267 12.77 14.84 7.75
CA ILE A 267 13.36 15.49 6.57
C ILE A 267 12.32 15.86 5.51
N ALA A 268 11.10 15.31 5.59
CA ALA A 268 9.96 15.69 4.77
C ALA A 268 8.64 15.25 5.44
N GLY A 269 7.53 15.90 5.07
CA GLY A 269 6.17 15.55 5.48
C GLY A 269 5.15 15.86 4.38
N GLY A 270 3.90 15.44 4.56
CA GLY A 270 2.83 15.63 3.56
C GLY A 270 2.94 14.69 2.35
N LEU A 271 3.67 13.58 2.48
CA LEU A 271 3.74 12.57 1.42
C LEU A 271 2.48 11.70 1.44
N THR A 272 2.08 11.21 0.27
CA THR A 272 0.97 10.26 0.13
C THR A 272 1.50 8.85 0.38
N SER A 273 1.22 8.30 1.56
CA SER A 273 1.53 6.91 1.94
C SER A 273 2.93 6.45 1.48
N PRO A 274 4.03 7.13 1.89
CA PRO A 274 5.39 6.83 1.41
C PRO A 274 5.87 5.44 1.87
N ARG A 275 6.25 4.60 0.91
CA ARG A 275 6.67 3.21 1.10
C ARG A 275 8.18 3.08 0.87
N SER A 276 8.63 2.27 -0.09
CA SER A 276 10.04 1.94 -0.24
C SER A 276 10.89 3.14 -0.68
N ILE A 277 12.13 3.15 -0.20
CA ILE A 277 13.16 4.15 -0.51
C ILE A 277 14.23 3.52 -1.39
N GLN A 278 14.69 4.23 -2.42
CA GLN A 278 15.83 3.85 -3.24
C GLN A 278 16.73 5.07 -3.46
N PHE A 279 18.01 4.99 -3.10
CA PHE A 279 18.99 6.01 -3.48
C PHE A 279 19.52 5.75 -4.90
N ASP A 280 19.71 6.83 -5.66
CA ASP A 280 20.39 6.76 -6.95
C ASP A 280 21.91 6.91 -6.86
N THR A 281 22.58 6.75 -8.00
CA THR A 281 24.04 6.83 -8.09
C THR A 281 24.58 8.23 -7.79
N ALA A 282 23.78 9.29 -7.97
CA ALA A 282 24.11 10.66 -7.60
C ALA A 282 23.82 10.97 -6.11
N GLY A 283 23.18 10.06 -5.38
CA GLY A 283 22.84 10.21 -3.96
C GLY A 283 21.48 10.85 -3.71
N ASN A 284 20.64 11.01 -4.74
CA ASN A 284 19.27 11.47 -4.57
C ASN A 284 18.39 10.33 -4.06
N MET A 285 17.35 10.68 -3.31
CA MET A 285 16.40 9.73 -2.76
C MET A 285 15.16 9.63 -3.65
N LEU A 286 14.79 8.41 -4.01
CA LEU A 286 13.53 8.08 -4.68
C LEU A 286 12.60 7.40 -3.67
N VAL A 287 11.35 7.84 -3.60
CA VAL A 287 10.36 7.30 -2.67
C VAL A 287 9.08 6.97 -3.42
N VAL A 288 8.62 5.71 -3.30
CA VAL A 288 7.30 5.31 -3.77
C VAL A 288 6.25 5.91 -2.85
N GLN A 289 5.38 6.76 -3.40
CA GLN A 289 4.18 7.26 -2.74
C GLN A 289 3.00 6.43 -3.23
N ALA A 290 2.55 5.47 -2.41
CA ALA A 290 1.55 4.49 -2.82
C ALA A 290 0.24 5.17 -3.23
N GLY A 291 -0.29 4.84 -4.40
CA GLY A 291 -1.47 5.52 -4.95
C GLY A 291 -1.17 6.76 -5.78
N LYS A 292 0.10 7.19 -5.87
CA LYS A 292 0.51 8.43 -6.54
C LYS A 292 1.63 8.25 -7.55
N GLY A 293 2.72 7.57 -7.17
CA GLY A 293 3.86 7.30 -8.04
C GLY A 293 5.20 7.33 -7.33
N ILE A 294 6.25 7.84 -7.98
CA ILE A 294 7.61 7.92 -7.42
C ILE A 294 7.99 9.39 -7.30
N SER A 295 8.31 9.82 -6.08
CA SER A 295 8.88 11.14 -5.82
C SER A 295 10.41 11.08 -5.79
N TYR A 296 11.03 12.12 -6.32
CA TYR A 296 12.48 12.37 -6.30
C TYR A 296 12.77 13.47 -5.29
N HIS A 297 13.80 13.27 -4.46
CA HIS A 297 14.28 14.22 -3.48
C HIS A 297 15.79 14.38 -3.66
N ALA A 298 16.22 15.58 -4.05
CA ALA A 298 17.64 15.91 -4.03
C ALA A 298 18.12 16.00 -2.58
N MET A 299 19.29 15.44 -2.29
CA MET A 299 19.80 15.30 -0.92
C MET A 299 21.01 16.19 -0.69
N GLY A 300 20.96 16.95 0.41
CA GLY A 300 22.08 17.74 0.90
C GLY A 300 23.13 16.88 1.60
N ALA A 301 24.34 17.43 1.75
CA ALA A 301 25.43 16.77 2.47
C ALA A 301 25.08 16.52 3.96
N ASP A 302 24.20 17.34 4.53
CA ASP A 302 23.64 17.20 5.88
C ASP A 302 22.57 16.10 6.01
N GLY A 303 22.10 15.53 4.90
CA GLY A 303 21.08 14.47 4.88
C GLY A 303 19.65 15.00 4.84
N CYS A 304 19.49 16.31 4.68
CA CYS A 304 18.21 16.95 4.45
C CYS A 304 17.84 16.97 2.95
N THR A 305 16.55 17.06 2.65
CA THR A 305 16.09 17.25 1.27
C THR A 305 16.31 18.71 0.86
N THR A 306 16.85 18.95 -0.33
CA THR A 306 17.06 20.32 -0.86
C THR A 306 16.01 20.71 -1.89
N SER A 307 15.44 19.74 -2.59
CA SER A 307 14.30 19.93 -3.49
C SER A 307 13.58 18.62 -3.76
N THR A 308 12.29 18.70 -4.09
CA THR A 308 11.45 17.52 -4.35
C THR A 308 10.63 17.74 -5.63
N LYS A 309 10.42 16.67 -6.40
CA LYS A 309 9.46 16.64 -7.52
C LYS A 309 8.85 15.25 -7.66
N MET A 310 7.71 15.13 -8.34
CA MET A 310 7.27 13.83 -8.84
C MET A 310 8.14 13.42 -10.03
N LEU A 311 8.77 12.25 -9.94
CA LEU A 311 9.57 11.66 -11.01
C LEU A 311 8.69 10.83 -11.96
N VAL A 312 7.81 10.02 -11.37
CA VAL A 312 6.82 9.20 -12.09
C VAL A 312 5.46 9.47 -11.47
N THR A 313 4.48 9.84 -12.29
CA THR A 313 3.07 9.87 -11.89
C THR A 313 2.41 8.60 -12.41
N LEU A 314 2.16 7.66 -11.51
CA LEU A 314 1.51 6.39 -11.80
C LEU A 314 0.85 5.87 -10.53
N ASN A 315 -0.45 6.07 -10.43
CA ASN A 315 -1.22 5.81 -9.22
C ASN A 315 -1.21 4.33 -8.81
N SER A 316 -1.07 3.40 -9.74
CA SER A 316 -1.05 1.96 -9.43
C SER A 316 0.19 1.49 -8.69
N LEU A 317 1.27 2.28 -8.66
CA LEU A 317 2.46 1.96 -7.88
C LEU A 317 2.14 2.00 -6.39
N ASN A 318 2.55 0.96 -5.66
CA ASN A 318 2.14 0.78 -4.27
C ASN A 318 3.26 0.44 -3.28
N HIS A 319 4.41 -0.07 -3.71
CA HIS A 319 5.49 -0.41 -2.77
C HIS A 319 6.84 -0.66 -3.46
N GLY A 320 6.94 -1.64 -4.35
CA GLY A 320 8.22 -2.10 -4.89
C GLY A 320 8.95 -1.04 -5.72
N ILE A 321 10.23 -0.86 -5.43
CA ILE A 321 11.18 -0.04 -6.19
C ILE A 321 12.55 -0.70 -6.10
N ALA A 322 13.28 -0.72 -7.20
CA ALA A 322 14.67 -1.16 -7.24
C ALA A 322 15.38 -0.43 -8.37
N MET A 323 16.72 -0.44 -8.35
CA MET A 323 17.52 0.15 -9.41
C MET A 323 18.60 -0.80 -9.85
N SER A 324 18.89 -0.80 -11.16
CA SER A 324 20.01 -1.56 -11.69
C SER A 324 21.33 -1.08 -11.05
N PRO A 325 22.31 -1.97 -10.80
CA PRO A 325 23.57 -1.59 -10.18
C PRO A 325 24.36 -0.48 -10.91
N ASP A 326 24.17 -0.33 -12.23
CA ASP A 326 24.77 0.77 -13.01
C ASP A 326 24.01 2.11 -12.89
N GLY A 327 22.88 2.12 -12.18
CA GLY A 327 22.02 3.28 -11.97
C GLY A 327 21.25 3.75 -13.21
N LYS A 328 21.19 2.95 -14.28
CA LYS A 328 20.58 3.37 -15.57
C LYS A 328 19.16 2.88 -15.78
N THR A 329 18.67 1.98 -14.94
CA THR A 329 17.30 1.46 -15.04
C THR A 329 16.63 1.50 -13.68
N LEU A 330 15.49 2.18 -13.62
CA LEU A 330 14.61 2.18 -12.46
C LEU A 330 13.52 1.14 -12.66
N TYR A 331 13.24 0.34 -11.64
CA TYR A 331 12.16 -0.64 -11.61
C TYR A 331 11.15 -0.25 -10.53
N ALA A 332 9.87 -0.42 -10.81
CA ALA A 332 8.82 -0.27 -9.81
C ALA A 332 7.64 -1.18 -10.12
N SER A 333 6.81 -1.46 -9.13
CA SER A 333 5.69 -2.40 -9.26
C SER A 333 4.36 -1.82 -8.82
N SER A 334 3.30 -2.18 -9.54
CA SER A 334 1.93 -2.16 -9.03
C SER A 334 1.61 -3.49 -8.32
N MET A 335 0.35 -3.70 -7.95
CA MET A 335 -0.12 -5.02 -7.51
C MET A 335 0.01 -6.08 -8.61
N THR A 336 -0.23 -5.70 -9.86
CA THR A 336 -0.47 -6.64 -10.97
C THR A 336 0.69 -6.77 -11.93
N GLN A 337 1.56 -5.77 -11.96
CA GLN A 337 2.63 -5.63 -12.96
C GLN A 337 3.91 -5.04 -12.34
N ALA A 338 5.04 -5.35 -12.95
CA ALA A 338 6.30 -4.65 -12.72
C ALA A 338 6.74 -3.95 -14.00
N PHE A 339 7.34 -2.78 -13.83
CA PHE A 339 7.73 -1.88 -14.90
C PHE A 339 9.22 -1.54 -14.80
N SER A 340 9.80 -1.11 -15.91
CA SER A 340 11.12 -0.50 -15.99
C SER A 340 11.08 0.84 -16.72
N TRP A 341 12.02 1.71 -16.37
CA TRP A 341 12.31 2.97 -17.07
C TRP A 341 13.81 3.13 -17.22
N PRO A 342 14.32 3.58 -18.38
CA PRO A 342 15.63 4.21 -18.44
C PRO A 342 15.68 5.37 -17.44
N TYR A 343 16.75 5.48 -16.66
CA TYR A 343 16.92 6.48 -15.62
C TYR A 343 18.22 7.26 -15.80
N ASP A 344 18.13 8.58 -15.66
CA ASP A 344 19.27 9.48 -15.64
C ASP A 344 19.35 10.14 -14.27
N ALA A 345 20.32 9.72 -13.46
CA ALA A 345 20.53 10.23 -12.10
C ALA A 345 21.04 11.68 -12.08
N ALA A 346 21.77 12.11 -13.11
CA ALA A 346 22.28 13.48 -13.18
C ALA A 346 21.17 14.47 -13.53
N ALA A 347 20.26 14.09 -14.44
CA ALA A 347 19.10 14.88 -14.78
C ALA A 347 17.92 14.70 -13.79
N GLY A 348 17.90 13.59 -13.05
CA GLY A 348 16.78 13.19 -12.22
C GLY A 348 15.52 12.97 -13.06
N THR A 349 15.63 12.21 -14.15
CA THR A 349 14.53 11.97 -15.12
C THR A 349 14.43 10.50 -15.50
N VAL A 350 13.23 10.08 -15.91
CA VAL A 350 12.96 8.77 -16.48
C VAL A 350 12.63 8.86 -17.97
N GLY A 351 12.97 7.82 -18.73
CA GLY A 351 12.57 7.63 -20.13
C GLY A 351 11.20 6.96 -20.26
N THR A 352 10.99 6.26 -21.38
CA THR A 352 9.72 5.55 -21.65
C THR A 352 9.56 4.32 -20.76
N ARG A 353 8.37 4.18 -20.16
CA ARG A 353 7.96 3.02 -19.35
C ARG A 353 7.88 1.75 -20.21
N THR A 354 8.37 0.64 -19.69
CA THR A 354 8.18 -0.71 -20.25
C THR A 354 7.56 -1.64 -19.21
N THR A 355 6.56 -2.44 -19.57
CA THR A 355 6.05 -3.53 -18.71
C THR A 355 6.96 -4.74 -18.84
N ILE A 356 7.50 -5.22 -17.71
CA ILE A 356 8.48 -6.31 -17.68
C ILE A 356 7.94 -7.60 -17.04
N ILE A 357 6.94 -7.49 -16.16
CA ILE A 357 6.28 -8.64 -15.54
C ILE A 357 4.77 -8.36 -15.44
N THR A 358 3.95 -9.35 -15.75
CA THR A 358 2.48 -9.35 -15.65
C THR A 358 1.98 -10.56 -14.85
N GLY A 359 0.67 -10.72 -14.68
CA GLY A 359 0.09 -11.92 -14.07
C GLY A 359 0.25 -12.00 -12.55
N MET A 360 0.43 -10.85 -11.88
CA MET A 360 0.56 -10.77 -10.41
C MET A 360 -0.73 -10.35 -9.71
N PHE A 361 -1.87 -10.36 -10.40
CA PHE A 361 -3.14 -10.07 -9.76
C PHE A 361 -3.43 -11.12 -8.69
N ASN A 362 -3.66 -10.66 -7.47
CA ASN A 362 -3.77 -11.54 -6.30
C ASN A 362 -5.24 -11.76 -5.89
N GLY A 363 -6.10 -10.75 -6.03
CA GLY A 363 -7.53 -10.82 -5.65
C GLY A 363 -7.79 -10.80 -4.14
N GLY A 364 -6.75 -10.63 -3.31
CA GLY A 364 -6.80 -10.59 -1.84
C GLY A 364 -6.19 -9.32 -1.24
N SER A 365 -5.79 -9.39 0.03
CA SER A 365 -5.28 -8.24 0.81
C SER A 365 -3.77 -8.01 0.71
N HIS A 366 -2.97 -8.95 0.23
CA HIS A 366 -1.51 -8.76 0.05
C HIS A 366 -1.17 -8.19 -1.33
N LEU A 367 -1.08 -6.87 -1.39
CA LEU A 367 -1.06 -6.10 -2.64
C LEU A 367 0.34 -5.76 -3.13
N THR A 368 1.34 -5.81 -2.26
CA THR A 368 2.69 -5.31 -2.56
C THR A 368 3.50 -6.33 -3.36
N ARG A 369 4.35 -5.84 -4.27
CA ARG A 369 5.29 -6.67 -5.04
C ARG A 369 6.71 -6.14 -4.86
N THR A 370 7.34 -6.50 -3.74
CA THR A 370 8.67 -5.95 -3.43
C THR A 370 9.68 -6.39 -4.48
N LEU A 371 10.51 -5.45 -4.90
CA LEU A 371 11.53 -5.63 -5.92
C LEU A 371 12.92 -5.55 -5.27
N ALA A 372 13.82 -6.44 -5.67
CA ALA A 372 15.25 -6.31 -5.37
C ALA A 372 16.06 -6.79 -6.58
N VAL A 373 17.15 -6.10 -6.89
CA VAL A 373 18.10 -6.54 -7.93
C VAL A 373 19.30 -7.17 -7.24
N ALA A 374 19.73 -8.34 -7.70
CA ALA A 374 20.90 -9.01 -7.15
C ALA A 374 22.16 -8.15 -7.37
N PRO A 375 22.92 -7.78 -6.32
CA PRO A 375 24.01 -6.80 -6.46
C PRO A 375 25.14 -7.28 -7.38
N ASN A 376 25.45 -8.57 -7.35
CA ASN A 376 26.48 -9.21 -8.18
C ASN A 376 25.98 -9.74 -9.52
N LEU A 377 24.66 -9.80 -9.73
CA LEU A 377 24.02 -10.33 -10.92
C LEU A 377 22.95 -9.32 -11.39
N PRO A 378 23.36 -8.20 -11.99
CA PRO A 378 22.51 -7.03 -12.24
C PRO A 378 21.30 -7.31 -13.14
N ASN A 379 21.30 -8.44 -13.86
CA ASN A 379 20.19 -8.90 -14.69
C ASN A 379 19.11 -9.67 -13.91
N LEU A 380 19.34 -10.06 -12.65
CA LEU A 380 18.38 -10.83 -11.88
C LEU A 380 17.50 -9.92 -11.02
N LEU A 381 16.23 -9.83 -11.38
CA LEU A 381 15.20 -9.14 -10.62
C LEU A 381 14.44 -10.15 -9.75
N VAL A 382 14.48 -9.94 -8.44
CA VAL A 382 13.70 -10.68 -7.44
C VAL A 382 12.40 -9.94 -7.18
N VAL A 383 11.30 -10.69 -7.13
CA VAL A 383 9.96 -10.17 -6.92
C VAL A 383 9.25 -11.01 -5.87
N SER A 384 8.80 -10.37 -4.79
CA SER A 384 7.97 -10.99 -3.76
C SER A 384 6.49 -10.92 -4.10
N HIS A 385 5.74 -11.98 -3.79
CA HIS A 385 4.29 -12.04 -3.99
C HIS A 385 3.59 -12.78 -2.84
N GLY A 386 2.84 -12.03 -2.02
CA GLY A 386 2.09 -12.59 -0.89
C GLY A 386 0.90 -13.48 -1.28
N SER A 387 0.26 -14.07 -0.26
CA SER A 387 -0.96 -14.89 -0.37
C SER A 387 -2.20 -14.06 -0.72
N ASN A 388 -3.29 -14.68 -1.18
CA ASN A 388 -4.56 -13.97 -1.44
C ASN A 388 -5.59 -14.01 -0.31
N ALA A 389 -5.28 -14.68 0.78
CA ALA A 389 -6.11 -14.79 1.96
C ALA A 389 -5.21 -14.93 3.18
N ASN A 390 -5.81 -14.83 4.37
CA ASN A 390 -5.09 -15.10 5.61
C ASN A 390 -4.48 -16.52 5.61
N ILE A 391 -5.28 -17.51 5.19
CA ILE A 391 -4.87 -18.90 4.91
C ILE A 391 -5.27 -19.24 3.47
N ASP A 392 -4.31 -19.15 2.56
CA ASP A 392 -4.43 -19.43 1.12
C ASP A 392 -3.97 -20.86 0.87
N THR A 393 -4.88 -21.82 1.01
CA THR A 393 -4.57 -23.25 0.90
C THR A 393 -3.99 -23.63 -0.46
N ALA A 394 -4.36 -22.94 -1.53
CA ALA A 394 -3.83 -23.18 -2.87
C ALA A 394 -2.34 -22.83 -3.01
N SER A 395 -1.82 -21.93 -2.16
CA SER A 395 -0.39 -21.58 -2.14
C SER A 395 0.52 -22.71 -1.63
N ALA A 396 -0.05 -23.80 -1.08
CA ALA A 396 0.71 -25.02 -0.78
C ALA A 396 1.33 -25.65 -2.05
N ASP A 397 0.77 -25.39 -3.23
CA ASP A 397 1.41 -25.68 -4.51
C ASP A 397 2.11 -24.43 -5.06
N LYS A 398 3.43 -24.51 -5.21
CA LYS A 398 4.26 -23.44 -5.80
C LYS A 398 3.82 -23.01 -7.21
N LYS A 399 3.11 -23.86 -7.95
CA LYS A 399 2.54 -23.52 -9.28
C LYS A 399 1.46 -22.45 -9.21
N THR A 400 0.83 -22.28 -8.05
CA THR A 400 -0.11 -21.20 -7.79
C THR A 400 0.56 -19.82 -7.82
N ALA A 401 1.87 -19.78 -7.59
CA ALA A 401 2.71 -18.58 -7.59
C ALA A 401 2.21 -17.46 -6.65
N ARG A 402 1.73 -17.83 -5.45
CA ARG A 402 1.40 -16.93 -4.35
C ARG A 402 2.08 -17.41 -3.07
N ALA A 403 2.29 -16.50 -2.12
CA ALA A 403 3.11 -16.74 -0.94
C ALA A 403 4.51 -17.28 -1.33
N ILE A 404 5.12 -16.61 -2.31
CA ILE A 404 6.32 -17.08 -3.02
C ILE A 404 7.17 -15.88 -3.45
N ILE A 405 8.49 -16.08 -3.49
CA ILE A 405 9.43 -15.13 -4.09
C ILE A 405 10.01 -15.76 -5.35
N LYS A 406 10.02 -15.01 -6.46
CA LYS A 406 10.53 -15.47 -7.76
C LYS A 406 11.64 -14.56 -8.28
N VAL A 407 12.47 -15.12 -9.14
CA VAL A 407 13.62 -14.47 -9.78
C VAL A 407 13.43 -14.49 -11.30
N PHE A 408 13.69 -13.37 -11.95
CA PHE A 408 13.55 -13.18 -13.39
C PHE A 408 14.86 -12.68 -13.99
N ASP A 409 15.31 -13.35 -15.04
CA ASP A 409 16.51 -12.97 -15.79
C ASP A 409 16.16 -11.93 -16.87
N LEU A 410 16.37 -10.66 -16.56
CA LEU A 410 16.06 -9.54 -17.45
C LEU A 410 16.88 -9.54 -18.75
N SER A 411 18.00 -10.27 -18.81
CA SER A 411 18.74 -10.44 -20.08
C SER A 411 17.98 -11.29 -21.12
N LYS A 412 16.97 -12.04 -20.66
CA LYS A 412 16.11 -12.90 -21.48
C LYS A 412 14.66 -12.42 -21.50
N LEU A 413 14.43 -11.13 -21.22
CA LEU A 413 13.11 -10.54 -21.16
C LEU A 413 12.33 -10.78 -22.47
N PRO A 414 11.20 -11.51 -22.43
CA PRO A 414 10.38 -11.72 -23.61
C PRO A 414 9.74 -10.41 -24.10
N SER A 415 9.39 -10.36 -25.37
CA SER A 415 8.52 -9.29 -25.88
C SER A 415 7.18 -9.31 -25.13
N GLY A 416 6.83 -8.19 -24.49
CA GLY A 416 5.65 -8.07 -23.62
C GLY A 416 5.88 -8.43 -22.14
N GLY A 417 7.11 -8.80 -21.77
CA GLY A 417 7.50 -9.14 -20.40
C GLY A 417 7.21 -10.58 -20.01
N TYR A 418 7.66 -10.97 -18.82
CA TYR A 418 7.33 -12.25 -18.23
C TYR A 418 5.89 -12.28 -17.72
N ASN A 419 5.27 -13.47 -17.71
CA ASN A 419 4.15 -13.74 -16.81
C ASN A 419 4.71 -14.28 -15.48
N TYR A 420 4.29 -13.72 -14.34
CA TYR A 420 4.85 -14.08 -13.03
C TYR A 420 4.61 -15.55 -12.68
N VAL A 421 3.44 -16.09 -13.04
CA VAL A 421 3.07 -17.47 -12.71
C VAL A 421 3.93 -18.46 -13.47
N SER A 422 4.05 -18.30 -14.79
CA SER A 422 4.74 -19.25 -15.67
C SER A 422 6.21 -18.95 -15.95
N GLY A 423 6.68 -17.71 -15.72
CA GLY A 423 8.05 -17.27 -15.97
C GLY A 423 8.95 -17.34 -14.73
N GLY A 424 10.25 -17.09 -14.94
CA GLY A 424 11.24 -17.06 -13.86
C GLY A 424 11.43 -18.40 -13.13
N TRP A 425 12.16 -18.38 -12.02
CA TRP A 425 12.29 -19.50 -11.08
C TRP A 425 12.04 -19.05 -9.65
N ASN A 426 11.88 -19.99 -8.73
CA ASN A 426 11.58 -19.68 -7.32
C ASN A 426 12.87 -19.39 -6.54
N ALA A 427 12.80 -18.45 -5.60
CA ALA A 427 13.79 -18.25 -4.54
C ALA A 427 13.37 -18.90 -3.20
N GLY A 428 12.11 -19.35 -3.13
CA GLY A 428 11.49 -19.97 -1.97
C GLY A 428 9.97 -19.82 -2.06
N TYR A 429 9.22 -20.77 -1.49
CA TYR A 429 7.75 -20.70 -1.44
C TYR A 429 7.20 -21.09 -0.06
N GLY A 430 5.93 -20.80 0.20
CA GLY A 430 5.33 -20.98 1.52
C GLY A 430 5.75 -19.87 2.49
N GLN A 431 5.80 -18.65 1.97
CA GLN A 431 6.14 -17.40 2.66
C GLN A 431 4.91 -16.49 2.60
N ARG A 432 4.11 -16.40 3.67
CA ARG A 432 2.74 -15.83 3.62
C ARG A 432 2.72 -14.46 2.94
N ASN A 433 3.58 -13.56 3.40
CA ASN A 433 3.75 -12.24 2.85
C ASN A 433 5.10 -11.64 3.27
N ASP A 434 6.17 -12.07 2.60
CA ASP A 434 7.52 -11.53 2.78
C ASP A 434 7.66 -10.19 2.06
N VAL A 435 7.15 -9.12 2.68
CA VAL A 435 7.17 -7.77 2.09
C VAL A 435 8.59 -7.22 2.09
N GLY A 436 9.33 -7.34 3.19
CA GLY A 436 10.73 -6.93 3.19
C GLY A 436 11.60 -8.03 2.56
N ILE A 437 12.40 -7.66 1.56
CA ILE A 437 13.51 -8.49 1.04
C ILE A 437 14.77 -7.65 0.87
N THR A 438 15.94 -8.24 1.12
CA THR A 438 17.23 -7.56 0.94
C THR A 438 18.35 -8.55 0.69
N PHE A 439 19.51 -8.06 0.22
CA PHE A 439 20.71 -8.85 0.05
C PHE A 439 21.74 -8.50 1.13
N ASP A 440 22.43 -9.52 1.63
CA ASP A 440 23.62 -9.32 2.45
C ASP A 440 24.89 -9.09 1.59
N ASN A 441 26.03 -8.82 2.24
CA ASN A 441 27.31 -8.64 1.55
C ASN A 441 27.87 -9.92 0.89
N ASN A 442 27.28 -11.09 1.14
CA ASN A 442 27.58 -12.32 0.38
C ASN A 442 26.67 -12.45 -0.86
N ASN A 443 25.80 -11.46 -1.14
CA ASN A 443 24.78 -11.48 -2.18
C ASN A 443 23.70 -12.57 -1.97
N MET A 444 23.45 -12.94 -0.71
CA MET A 444 22.42 -13.90 -0.37
C MET A 444 21.12 -13.18 -0.03
N LEU A 445 19.99 -13.72 -0.49
CA LEU A 445 18.68 -13.12 -0.28
C LEU A 445 18.14 -13.44 1.11
N TRP A 446 17.66 -12.40 1.79
CA TRP A 446 16.96 -12.44 3.06
C TRP A 446 15.56 -11.85 2.91
N GLY A 447 14.64 -12.28 3.77
CA GLY A 447 13.27 -11.80 3.78
C GLY A 447 12.69 -11.75 5.19
N VAL A 448 11.62 -10.99 5.37
CA VAL A 448 10.89 -10.91 6.64
C VAL A 448 9.40 -11.08 6.40
N GLU A 449 8.79 -12.04 7.09
CA GLU A 449 7.41 -12.46 6.89
C GLU A 449 6.43 -11.72 7.81
N ASN A 450 5.26 -11.37 7.25
CA ASN A 450 4.03 -11.11 8.01
C ASN A 450 3.21 -12.41 8.09
N SER A 451 3.20 -13.05 9.26
CA SER A 451 2.59 -14.36 9.48
C SER A 451 1.07 -14.26 9.70
N ALA A 452 0.43 -15.39 10.01
CA ALA A 452 -1.02 -15.53 9.91
C ALA A 452 -1.80 -14.91 11.08
N ASP A 453 -3.01 -14.43 10.75
CA ASP A 453 -3.95 -13.76 11.65
C ASP A 453 -4.95 -14.77 12.27
N ASP A 454 -5.57 -14.44 13.40
CA ASP A 454 -6.71 -15.16 14.02
C ASP A 454 -6.46 -16.66 14.25
N ILE A 455 -5.21 -17.01 14.57
CA ILE A 455 -4.76 -18.39 14.65
C ILE A 455 -5.25 -19.09 15.91
N LYS A 456 -5.71 -20.33 15.70
CA LYS A 456 -6.15 -21.24 16.75
C LYS A 456 -5.33 -22.53 16.74
N ARG A 457 -5.10 -23.10 17.93
CA ARG A 457 -4.62 -24.47 18.13
C ARG A 457 -5.75 -25.35 18.64
N ASN A 458 -6.19 -26.34 17.88
CA ASN A 458 -7.29 -27.24 18.23
C ASN A 458 -8.55 -26.49 18.71
N GLY A 459 -8.87 -25.37 18.04
CA GLY A 459 -10.00 -24.50 18.38
C GLY A 459 -9.74 -23.50 19.53
N LYS A 460 -8.65 -23.65 20.30
CA LYS A 460 -8.22 -22.65 21.30
C LYS A 460 -7.55 -21.47 20.59
N ASP A 461 -8.00 -20.27 20.88
CA ASP A 461 -7.36 -19.05 20.41
C ASP A 461 -5.96 -18.88 21.02
N VAL A 462 -4.97 -18.70 20.15
CA VAL A 462 -3.57 -18.41 20.51
C VAL A 462 -3.06 -17.16 19.80
N HIS A 463 -3.93 -16.42 19.08
CA HIS A 463 -3.51 -15.38 18.15
C HIS A 463 -2.74 -14.26 18.86
N THR A 464 -3.11 -13.87 20.08
CA THR A 464 -2.55 -12.67 20.72
C THR A 464 -1.02 -12.70 20.82
N ASN A 465 -0.42 -13.87 20.98
CA ASN A 465 1.04 -14.02 21.06
C ASN A 465 1.58 -15.11 20.13
N ASN A 466 0.82 -15.55 19.13
CA ASN A 466 1.27 -16.49 18.10
C ASN A 466 0.50 -16.25 16.78
N PRO A 467 1.05 -16.65 15.63
CA PRO A 467 2.42 -17.13 15.43
C PRO A 467 3.43 -15.99 15.45
N SER A 468 4.72 -16.32 15.52
CA SER A 468 5.79 -15.34 15.36
C SER A 468 5.79 -14.77 13.95
N GLU A 469 6.10 -13.48 13.84
CA GLU A 469 6.72 -12.96 12.62
C GLU A 469 8.12 -13.62 12.47
N LYS A 470 8.76 -13.60 11.30
CA LYS A 470 10.04 -14.33 11.14
C LYS A 470 10.96 -13.82 10.04
N ILE A 471 12.25 -14.06 10.21
CA ILE A 471 13.30 -13.80 9.21
C ILE A 471 13.61 -15.07 8.44
N HIS A 472 13.55 -15.00 7.11
CA HIS A 472 13.93 -16.06 6.20
C HIS A 472 15.29 -15.80 5.55
N TYR A 473 16.03 -16.87 5.28
CA TYR A 473 17.25 -16.88 4.47
C TYR A 473 17.04 -17.77 3.26
N MET A 474 17.00 -17.16 2.07
CA MET A 474 16.74 -17.83 0.80
C MET A 474 18.01 -18.17 0.02
N GLY A 475 19.12 -17.50 0.34
CA GLY A 475 20.43 -17.80 -0.21
C GLY A 475 20.64 -17.26 -1.63
N ASP A 476 21.38 -18.01 -2.42
CA ASP A 476 21.86 -17.63 -3.75
C ASP A 476 20.73 -17.68 -4.79
N VAL A 477 20.27 -16.51 -5.23
CA VAL A 477 19.17 -16.36 -6.20
C VAL A 477 19.54 -16.72 -7.64
N SER A 478 20.83 -16.97 -7.93
CA SER A 478 21.26 -17.44 -9.25
C SER A 478 20.82 -18.86 -9.55
N LYS A 479 20.36 -19.59 -8.53
CA LYS A 479 19.91 -20.98 -8.61
C LYS A 479 18.43 -21.08 -8.23
N PRO A 480 17.65 -21.94 -8.89
CA PRO A 480 16.31 -22.29 -8.43
C PRO A 480 16.33 -22.83 -7.00
N ASN A 481 15.48 -22.26 -6.15
CA ASN A 481 15.22 -22.72 -4.80
C ASN A 481 13.72 -23.01 -4.64
N ASP A 482 13.39 -24.31 -4.65
CA ASP A 482 12.04 -24.82 -4.46
C ASP A 482 11.79 -25.26 -3.00
N ALA A 483 12.59 -24.77 -2.04
CA ALA A 483 12.37 -25.09 -0.64
C ALA A 483 11.11 -24.41 -0.09
N TRP A 484 10.44 -25.11 0.81
CA TRP A 484 9.19 -24.68 1.43
C TRP A 484 9.44 -24.05 2.80
N TYR A 485 8.86 -22.89 3.08
CA TYR A 485 9.04 -22.13 4.33
C TYR A 485 7.84 -22.22 5.29
N GLY A 486 6.91 -23.14 5.01
CA GLY A 486 5.89 -23.61 5.95
C GLY A 486 4.45 -23.14 5.69
N TYR A 487 4.23 -21.93 5.19
CA TYR A 487 2.86 -21.46 4.89
C TYR A 487 2.26 -22.28 3.72
N PRO A 488 0.95 -22.59 3.71
CA PRO A 488 -0.13 -22.14 4.60
C PRO A 488 -0.36 -22.98 5.86
N THR A 489 0.45 -24.00 6.09
CA THR A 489 0.14 -25.05 7.06
C THR A 489 0.93 -24.93 8.36
N CYS A 490 2.23 -24.69 8.25
CA CYS A 490 3.19 -24.65 9.33
C CYS A 490 3.46 -23.22 9.76
N LEU A 491 3.17 -22.94 11.03
CA LEU A 491 3.37 -21.64 11.66
C LEU A 491 4.42 -21.78 12.78
N THR A 492 5.04 -20.68 13.18
CA THR A 492 6.16 -20.71 14.12
C THR A 492 5.74 -20.20 15.49
N VAL A 493 6.12 -20.93 16.55
CA VAL A 493 5.76 -20.61 17.95
C VAL A 493 6.57 -19.40 18.44
N TRP A 494 5.88 -18.44 19.07
CA TRP A 494 6.49 -17.35 19.83
C TRP A 494 6.22 -17.47 21.34
N GLN A 495 5.00 -17.83 21.75
CA GLN A 495 4.61 -17.98 23.15
C GLN A 495 4.20 -19.43 23.44
N PRO A 496 5.14 -20.31 23.86
CA PRO A 496 4.85 -21.72 24.08
C PRO A 496 3.79 -22.01 25.14
N SER A 497 3.66 -21.15 26.15
CA SER A 497 2.66 -21.33 27.22
C SER A 497 1.21 -21.26 26.75
N ASP A 498 0.96 -20.75 25.54
CA ASP A 498 -0.38 -20.67 24.97
C ASP A 498 -0.89 -22.05 24.51
N PHE A 499 0.01 -23.02 24.35
CA PHE A 499 -0.29 -24.38 23.92
C PHE A 499 -0.45 -25.33 25.12
N THR A 500 -1.52 -26.12 25.14
CA THR A 500 -1.84 -27.02 26.26
C THR A 500 -1.76 -28.50 25.89
N ASP A 501 -1.76 -28.81 24.59
CA ASP A 501 -1.75 -30.17 24.06
C ASP A 501 -0.32 -30.72 23.87
N LYS A 502 0.67 -29.84 23.77
CA LYS A 502 2.08 -30.20 23.58
C LYS A 502 2.98 -29.11 24.16
N GLN A 503 4.14 -29.51 24.68
CA GLN A 503 5.18 -28.58 25.12
C GLN A 503 6.02 -28.15 23.91
N PHE A 504 6.02 -26.85 23.63
CA PHE A 504 6.81 -26.24 22.55
C PHE A 504 7.95 -25.39 23.12
N GLN A 505 8.89 -25.02 22.25
CA GLN A 505 9.85 -23.95 22.45
C GLN A 505 9.61 -22.84 21.42
N VAL A 506 10.13 -21.65 21.70
CA VAL A 506 10.15 -20.55 20.73
C VAL A 506 10.88 -21.01 19.47
N GLY A 507 10.29 -20.75 18.30
CA GLY A 507 10.83 -21.19 17.01
C GLY A 507 10.41 -22.59 16.57
N ASP A 508 9.75 -23.38 17.43
CA ASP A 508 9.16 -24.65 16.99
C ASP A 508 8.05 -24.43 15.96
N TRP A 509 7.80 -25.43 15.14
CA TRP A 509 6.67 -25.46 14.23
C TRP A 509 5.40 -25.97 14.93
N PHE A 510 4.26 -25.36 14.60
CA PHE A 510 2.95 -25.88 14.94
C PHE A 510 1.98 -25.76 13.76
N VAL A 511 1.01 -26.65 13.70
CA VAL A 511 -0.17 -26.53 12.83
C VAL A 511 -1.42 -26.16 13.64
N GLN A 512 -2.45 -25.61 12.99
CA GLN A 512 -3.68 -25.23 13.69
C GLN A 512 -4.43 -26.44 14.28
N SER A 513 -4.59 -27.52 13.51
CA SER A 513 -5.30 -28.73 13.91
C SER A 513 -4.57 -29.97 13.38
N PRO A 514 -3.70 -30.61 14.17
CA PRO A 514 -2.95 -31.78 13.74
C PRO A 514 -3.87 -32.92 13.30
N SER A 515 -3.72 -33.41 12.07
CA SER A 515 -4.49 -34.54 11.54
C SER A 515 -3.81 -35.16 10.32
N GLY A 516 -3.83 -36.49 10.23
CA GLY A 516 -3.22 -37.22 9.11
C GLY A 516 -1.74 -36.84 8.90
N SER A 517 -1.40 -36.35 7.70
CA SER A 517 -0.06 -35.86 7.36
C SER A 517 0.19 -34.39 7.71
N THR A 518 -0.78 -33.68 8.26
CA THR A 518 -0.63 -32.30 8.74
C THR A 518 -0.29 -32.35 10.22
N THR A 519 1.00 -32.44 10.55
CA THR A 519 1.49 -32.54 11.94
C THR A 519 2.67 -31.59 12.17
N ASP A 520 2.91 -31.26 13.44
CA ASP A 520 4.04 -30.41 13.85
C ASP A 520 5.39 -31.07 13.46
N GLU A 521 5.49 -32.40 13.56
CA GLU A 521 6.66 -33.18 13.18
C GLU A 521 6.93 -33.13 11.67
N ASN A 522 5.87 -33.19 10.86
CA ASN A 522 6.01 -33.08 9.40
C ASN A 522 6.45 -31.68 9.00
N CYS A 523 5.94 -30.63 9.67
CA CYS A 523 6.46 -29.28 9.51
C CYS A 523 7.96 -29.21 9.81
N LYS A 524 8.41 -29.78 10.92
CA LYS A 524 9.83 -29.83 11.28
C LYS A 524 10.70 -30.58 10.27
N ALA A 525 10.17 -31.62 9.64
CA ALA A 525 10.90 -32.42 8.67
C ALA A 525 10.97 -31.78 7.26
N GLN A 526 9.99 -30.93 6.91
CA GLN A 526 9.81 -30.46 5.53
C GLN A 526 10.03 -28.96 5.35
N ALA A 527 9.71 -28.14 6.35
CA ALA A 527 9.80 -26.69 6.25
C ALA A 527 11.21 -26.19 6.63
N VAL A 528 11.70 -25.21 5.87
CA VAL A 528 12.93 -24.48 6.18
C VAL A 528 12.70 -23.60 7.40
N ALA A 529 13.46 -23.86 8.47
CA ALA A 529 13.40 -23.08 9.70
C ALA A 529 13.78 -21.61 9.46
N PRO A 530 13.09 -20.65 10.10
CA PRO A 530 13.51 -19.26 10.07
C PRO A 530 14.85 -19.07 10.79
N LYS A 531 15.54 -17.97 10.46
CA LYS A 531 16.80 -17.60 11.12
C LYS A 531 16.58 -16.96 12.49
N LEU A 532 15.45 -16.27 12.67
CA LEU A 532 15.04 -15.68 13.93
C LEU A 532 13.52 -15.48 13.92
N THR A 533 12.89 -15.66 15.08
CA THR A 533 11.49 -15.26 15.30
C THR A 533 11.40 -13.80 15.71
N LEU A 534 10.29 -13.16 15.38
CA LEU A 534 10.02 -11.76 15.65
C LEU A 534 8.64 -11.63 16.32
N MET A 535 8.43 -10.51 17.02
CA MET A 535 7.23 -10.29 17.83
C MET A 535 5.94 -10.45 17.00
N PRO A 536 5.00 -11.34 17.38
CA PRO A 536 3.73 -11.55 16.69
C PRO A 536 2.99 -10.26 16.37
N HIS A 537 2.42 -10.19 15.18
CA HIS A 537 1.62 -9.06 14.66
C HIS A 537 2.37 -7.75 14.51
N SER A 538 3.70 -7.71 14.71
CA SER A 538 4.45 -6.46 14.56
C SER A 538 4.53 -5.97 13.11
N ALA A 539 4.10 -6.81 12.16
CA ALA A 539 3.97 -6.52 10.74
C ALA A 539 5.26 -5.98 10.12
N PRO A 540 6.33 -6.80 10.02
CA PRO A 540 7.59 -6.35 9.45
C PRO A 540 7.48 -6.19 7.93
N ILE A 541 7.80 -5.01 7.39
CA ILE A 541 7.57 -4.72 5.95
C ILE A 541 8.77 -4.23 5.17
N ASP A 542 9.90 -3.99 5.84
CA ASP A 542 11.19 -3.80 5.18
C ASP A 542 12.32 -4.22 6.13
N LEU A 543 13.46 -4.56 5.54
CA LEU A 543 14.70 -4.85 6.22
C LEU A 543 15.90 -4.37 5.40
N LYS A 544 16.95 -3.87 6.08
CA LYS A 544 18.22 -3.46 5.48
C LYS A 544 19.39 -3.76 6.41
N PHE A 545 20.44 -4.38 5.86
CA PHE A 545 21.71 -4.46 6.56
C PHE A 545 22.36 -3.07 6.62
N ASP A 546 23.07 -2.79 7.70
CA ASP A 546 24.06 -1.71 7.68
C ASP A 546 25.19 -2.02 6.68
N PRO A 547 25.97 -1.02 6.24
CA PRO A 547 27.03 -1.25 5.24
C PRO A 547 28.01 -2.38 5.60
N ASP A 548 28.31 -2.55 6.89
CA ASP A 548 29.23 -3.57 7.38
C ASP A 548 28.55 -4.94 7.62
N ASN A 549 27.23 -5.06 7.44
CA ASN A 549 26.43 -6.26 7.72
C ASN A 549 26.60 -6.80 9.15
N THR A 550 26.84 -5.91 10.11
CA THR A 550 26.89 -6.23 11.55
C THR A 550 25.52 -6.11 12.20
N ASN A 551 24.60 -5.39 11.57
CA ASN A 551 23.23 -5.23 12.03
C ASN A 551 22.24 -5.29 10.87
N LEU A 552 21.08 -5.87 11.15
CA LEU A 552 19.91 -5.86 10.28
C LEU A 552 18.83 -5.00 10.92
N TYR A 553 18.43 -3.93 10.25
CA TYR A 553 17.36 -3.05 10.70
C TYR A 553 16.04 -3.47 10.05
N ILE A 554 14.96 -3.48 10.82
CA ILE A 554 13.65 -3.97 10.38
C ILE A 554 12.58 -2.98 10.83
N THR A 555 11.66 -2.62 9.93
CA THR A 555 10.50 -1.80 10.26
C THR A 555 9.34 -2.66 10.70
N TYR A 556 8.91 -2.51 11.94
CA TYR A 556 7.64 -3.04 12.44
C TYR A 556 6.55 -2.02 12.18
N HIS A 557 5.72 -2.31 11.19
CA HIS A 557 4.66 -1.42 10.73
C HIS A 557 3.53 -1.25 11.74
N GLY A 558 3.37 -2.21 12.65
CA GLY A 558 2.41 -2.18 13.74
C GLY A 558 1.20 -3.08 13.54
N SER A 559 0.73 -3.65 14.65
CA SER A 559 -0.34 -4.63 14.68
C SER A 559 -1.72 -4.02 14.50
N TRP A 560 -2.58 -4.73 13.78
CA TRP A 560 -4.03 -4.54 13.83
C TRP A 560 -4.73 -5.70 14.56
N ASN A 561 -4.18 -6.92 14.47
CA ASN A 561 -4.79 -8.13 15.03
C ASN A 561 -4.20 -8.55 16.39
N ARG A 562 -4.07 -7.58 17.31
CA ARG A 562 -3.55 -7.85 18.65
C ARG A 562 -4.07 -6.83 19.67
N SER A 563 -4.41 -7.30 20.87
CA SER A 563 -4.73 -6.44 22.02
C SER A 563 -3.88 -6.81 23.25
N PRO A 564 -3.11 -5.87 23.84
CA PRO A 564 -2.83 -4.53 23.31
C PRO A 564 -2.02 -4.59 22.00
N THR A 565 -2.02 -3.50 21.24
CA THR A 565 -1.23 -3.37 20.01
C THR A 565 0.28 -3.42 20.28
N THR A 566 1.07 -3.78 19.26
CA THR A 566 2.54 -3.85 19.27
C THR A 566 3.13 -3.39 17.93
N GLY A 567 4.45 -3.27 17.84
CA GLY A 567 5.17 -2.79 16.66
C GLY A 567 5.34 -1.26 16.65
N PHE A 568 5.03 -0.61 15.53
CA PHE A 568 5.15 0.85 15.33
C PHE A 568 6.55 1.39 15.65
N LYS A 569 7.58 0.71 15.13
CA LYS A 569 8.98 0.96 15.46
C LYS A 569 9.97 0.46 14.43
N VAL A 570 11.20 0.96 14.49
CA VAL A 570 12.38 0.35 13.87
C VAL A 570 13.11 -0.45 14.93
N VAL A 571 13.43 -1.70 14.62
CA VAL A 571 14.25 -2.58 15.45
C VAL A 571 15.56 -2.94 14.76
N GLN A 572 16.54 -3.38 15.55
CA GLN A 572 17.84 -3.85 15.10
C GLN A 572 18.05 -5.29 15.57
N VAL A 573 18.50 -6.16 14.68
CA VAL A 573 18.99 -7.51 14.99
C VAL A 573 20.50 -7.53 14.75
N ALA A 574 21.27 -7.97 15.74
CA ALA A 574 22.72 -8.14 15.59
C ALA A 574 23.03 -9.34 14.68
N ILE A 575 23.96 -9.15 13.74
CA ILE A 575 24.35 -10.11 12.71
C ILE A 575 25.84 -10.41 12.85
N GLN A 576 26.21 -11.66 12.63
CA GLN A 576 27.59 -12.12 12.56
C GLN A 576 27.80 -13.07 11.40
N LYS A 577 29.06 -13.30 11.04
CA LYS A 577 29.42 -14.36 10.09
C LYS A 577 29.52 -15.70 10.82
N GLY A 578 28.71 -16.67 10.38
CA GLY A 578 28.72 -18.04 10.89
C GLY A 578 29.95 -18.82 10.46
N ALA A 579 30.13 -20.01 11.05
CA ALA A 579 31.24 -20.91 10.74
C ALA A 579 31.21 -21.43 9.30
N ASP A 580 30.04 -21.45 8.67
CA ASP A 580 29.82 -21.79 7.27
C ASP A 580 30.12 -20.62 6.31
N GLY A 581 30.49 -19.47 6.83
CA GLY A 581 30.76 -18.26 6.06
C GLY A 581 29.52 -17.45 5.68
N ASN A 582 28.31 -17.89 6.04
CA ASN A 582 27.07 -17.14 5.81
C ASN A 582 26.80 -16.17 6.97
N TYR A 583 26.06 -15.09 6.71
CA TYR A 583 25.58 -14.24 7.80
C TYR A 583 24.47 -14.96 8.59
N THR A 584 24.41 -14.70 9.89
CA THR A 584 23.39 -15.24 10.79
C THR A 584 23.10 -14.26 11.92
N PRO A 585 21.87 -14.20 12.44
CA PRO A 585 21.59 -13.54 13.71
C PRO A 585 22.51 -14.07 14.81
N VAL A 586 23.00 -13.16 15.66
CA VAL A 586 23.78 -13.50 16.86
C VAL A 586 22.87 -14.20 17.88
N ALA A 587 21.64 -13.72 18.02
CA ALA A 587 20.64 -14.34 18.88
C ALA A 587 20.19 -15.70 18.28
N PRO A 588 20.02 -16.74 19.11
CA PRO A 588 19.50 -18.01 18.64
C PRO A 588 18.02 -17.90 18.26
N LEU A 589 17.53 -18.83 17.43
CA LEU A 589 16.13 -18.89 17.00
C LEU A 589 15.12 -18.91 18.18
N THR A 590 15.53 -19.45 19.33
CA THR A 590 14.73 -19.52 20.56
C THR A 590 14.65 -18.20 21.34
N SER A 591 15.33 -17.14 20.88
CA SER A 591 15.34 -15.85 21.54
C SER A 591 14.10 -15.01 21.22
N THR A 592 13.50 -14.43 22.25
CA THR A 592 12.43 -13.42 22.14
C THR A 592 12.94 -11.98 22.30
N THR A 593 14.26 -11.80 22.45
CA THR A 593 14.92 -10.50 22.67
C THR A 593 16.00 -10.20 21.64
N GLY A 594 16.06 -10.98 20.55
CA GLY A 594 17.06 -10.82 19.50
C GLY A 594 16.89 -9.54 18.66
N ALA A 595 15.69 -8.97 18.63
CA ALA A 595 15.40 -7.67 18.03
C ALA A 595 15.29 -6.60 19.13
N VAL A 596 16.09 -5.54 19.03
CA VAL A 596 16.11 -4.43 19.99
C VAL A 596 15.55 -3.15 19.37
N ASP A 597 14.78 -2.39 20.14
CA ASP A 597 14.16 -1.14 19.68
C ASP A 597 15.21 -0.06 19.39
N ILE A 598 15.06 0.65 18.27
CA ILE A 598 15.91 1.79 17.88
C ILE A 598 15.12 3.10 17.86
N PHE A 599 13.96 3.08 17.23
CA PHE A 599 13.08 4.25 17.09
C PHE A 599 11.63 3.81 17.20
N TRP A 600 10.89 4.25 18.23
CA TRP A 600 9.56 3.73 18.51
C TRP A 600 8.60 4.79 19.04
N ASN A 601 7.30 4.51 18.92
CA ASN A 601 6.25 5.32 19.55
C ASN A 601 6.19 5.04 21.07
N PRO A 602 6.05 6.06 21.94
CA PRO A 602 6.13 5.88 23.40
C PRO A 602 4.96 5.11 24.03
N ALA A 603 3.78 5.11 23.40
CA ALA A 603 2.54 4.52 23.92
C ALA A 603 1.88 3.66 22.84
N VAL A 604 2.51 2.53 22.49
CA VAL A 604 2.08 1.68 21.36
C VAL A 604 0.67 1.13 21.51
N GLU A 605 0.21 0.97 22.75
CA GLU A 605 -1.15 0.53 23.11
C GLU A 605 -2.23 1.55 22.74
N LYS A 606 -1.85 2.82 22.49
CA LYS A 606 -2.75 3.88 22.03
C LYS A 606 -2.77 4.01 20.51
N CYS A 607 -1.89 3.30 19.80
CA CYS A 607 -1.91 3.25 18.35
C CYS A 607 -3.17 2.49 17.91
N GLN A 608 -4.28 3.18 17.64
CA GLN A 608 -5.50 2.52 17.16
C GLN A 608 -5.48 2.43 15.65
N GLY A 609 -5.63 1.24 15.10
CA GLY A 609 -5.62 1.02 13.65
C GLY A 609 -6.75 0.11 13.18
N ASN A 610 -7.58 0.60 12.27
CA ASN A 610 -8.60 -0.20 11.58
C ASN A 610 -7.99 -0.98 10.39
N GLY A 611 -6.89 -1.69 10.64
CA GLY A 611 -6.20 -2.53 9.64
C GLY A 611 -4.79 -2.09 9.26
N PRO A 612 -4.17 -2.78 8.28
CA PRO A 612 -2.74 -2.68 7.98
C PRO A 612 -2.32 -1.32 7.40
N SER A 613 -3.24 -0.42 7.05
CA SER A 613 -2.92 0.89 6.46
C SER A 613 -3.28 2.09 7.33
N PHE A 614 -3.82 1.87 8.54
CA PHE A 614 -4.28 2.94 9.43
C PHE A 614 -3.72 2.77 10.83
N SER A 615 -3.12 3.84 11.36
CA SER A 615 -2.87 4.00 12.78
C SER A 615 -3.16 5.46 13.12
N SER A 616 -4.01 5.68 14.10
CA SER A 616 -4.21 6.97 14.72
C SER A 616 -3.25 7.09 15.90
N GLY A 617 -2.60 8.25 16.01
CA GLY A 617 -1.75 8.59 17.14
C GLY A 617 -0.30 8.09 17.07
N CYS A 618 0.11 7.35 16.03
CA CYS A 618 1.46 6.80 15.91
C CYS A 618 2.02 6.84 14.48
N PHE A 619 3.34 7.04 14.37
CA PHE A 619 4.03 6.83 13.09
C PHE A 619 4.10 5.33 12.75
N ARG A 620 4.11 4.99 11.46
CA ARG A 620 4.08 3.61 10.95
C ARG A 620 5.28 3.34 10.03
N PRO A 621 6.40 2.82 10.56
CA PRO A 621 7.61 2.60 9.78
C PRO A 621 7.40 1.69 8.58
N ALA A 622 7.81 2.12 7.39
CA ALA A 622 7.69 1.35 6.15
C ALA A 622 9.01 1.13 5.41
N GLY A 623 9.42 2.00 4.48
CA GLY A 623 10.66 1.78 3.73
C GLY A 623 11.90 2.15 4.54
N LEU A 624 12.98 1.38 4.38
CA LEU A 624 14.32 1.69 4.88
C LEU A 624 15.33 1.80 3.73
N ALA A 625 16.29 2.70 3.86
CA ALA A 625 17.48 2.72 3.04
C ALA A 625 18.66 3.36 3.78
N PHE A 626 19.87 2.90 3.48
CA PHE A 626 21.09 3.60 3.87
C PHE A 626 21.59 4.48 2.73
N ASP A 627 22.07 5.68 3.04
CA ASP A 627 22.87 6.43 2.08
C ASP A 627 24.36 6.04 2.14
N LYS A 628 25.16 6.64 1.26
CA LYS A 628 26.61 6.41 1.18
C LYS A 628 27.38 6.87 2.42
N GLN A 629 26.76 7.64 3.31
CA GLN A 629 27.32 8.11 4.57
C GLN A 629 26.86 7.23 5.76
N ALA A 630 26.20 6.10 5.49
CA ALA A 630 25.66 5.18 6.49
C ALA A 630 24.58 5.80 7.41
N ARG A 631 23.88 6.85 6.94
CA ARG A 631 22.66 7.33 7.61
C ARG A 631 21.49 6.45 7.20
N LEU A 632 20.68 6.04 8.18
CA LEU A 632 19.47 5.24 7.93
C LEU A 632 18.30 6.18 7.67
N TYR A 633 17.56 5.95 6.59
CA TYR A 633 16.33 6.67 6.30
C TYR A 633 15.14 5.75 6.48
N MET A 634 14.03 6.32 6.92
CA MET A 634 12.79 5.62 7.18
C MET A 634 11.59 6.42 6.66
N THR A 635 10.64 5.75 6.01
CA THR A 635 9.33 6.35 5.75
C THR A 635 8.32 5.99 6.83
N SER A 636 7.35 6.87 7.07
CA SER A 636 6.12 6.56 7.79
C SER A 636 4.93 6.76 6.85
N ASP A 637 4.22 5.68 6.52
CA ASP A 637 3.24 5.64 5.42
C ASP A 637 1.81 6.04 5.83
N ILE A 638 1.66 6.74 6.96
CA ILE A 638 0.35 7.24 7.39
C ILE A 638 -0.31 8.04 6.26
N SER A 639 -1.55 7.68 5.94
CA SER A 639 -2.23 8.16 4.73
C SER A 639 -2.60 9.65 4.76
N SER A 640 -2.76 10.23 5.94
CA SER A 640 -3.15 11.64 6.13
C SER A 640 -1.96 12.61 6.19
N ASN A 641 -0.73 12.14 6.44
CA ASN A 641 0.48 12.99 6.51
C ASN A 641 1.79 12.19 6.49
N GLY A 642 2.08 11.46 5.41
CA GLY A 642 3.28 10.63 5.33
C GLY A 642 4.58 11.39 5.57
N GLU A 643 5.52 10.78 6.29
CA GLU A 643 6.77 11.42 6.72
C GLU A 643 8.01 10.67 6.23
N LEU A 644 9.11 11.41 6.04
CA LEU A 644 10.45 10.88 5.84
C LEU A 644 11.35 11.28 7.00
N TRP A 645 12.18 10.35 7.44
CA TRP A 645 13.07 10.51 8.58
C TRP A 645 14.48 10.08 8.22
N VAL A 646 15.47 10.74 8.83
CA VAL A 646 16.87 10.30 8.86
C VAL A 646 17.25 9.95 10.30
N LEU A 647 17.98 8.86 10.48
CA LEU A 647 18.38 8.27 11.75
C LEU A 647 19.86 7.88 11.74
N GLY A 648 20.49 7.92 12.91
CA GLY A 648 21.86 7.46 13.08
C GLY A 648 22.37 7.64 14.51
N LYS A 649 23.59 7.16 14.75
CA LYS A 649 24.26 7.29 16.05
C LYS A 649 24.72 8.74 16.28
N ALA A 650 24.59 9.19 17.53
CA ALA A 650 24.76 10.55 17.98
C ALA A 650 26.19 11.09 17.89
#